data_AF-A0A0A2KJ64-F1
#
_entry.id   AF-A0A0A2KJ64-F1
#
_cell.length_a   1.000
_cell.length_b   1.000
_cell.length_c   1.000
_cell.angle_alpha   90.00
_cell.angle_beta   90.00
_cell.angle_gamma   90.00
#
_symmetry.space_group_name_H-M   'P 1'
#
loop_
_entity.id
_entity.type
_entity.pdbx_description
1 polymer ?
#
loop_
_entity_poly.entity_id
_entity_poly.type
_entity_poly.pdbx_seq_one_letter_code
_entity_poly.pdbx_strand_id
1 'polypeptide(L)'
;MHFLAHLIPFLLSAITLSEAAPTGNSINTNTTANTTNNTQLNASKLPVGAILTHCTTPGTIALTFDDGPYIYTPQILDTLAEHGARATFFLNGHNRGHIYASPEIVQRTLMEGHQLGSHTWNHLSLDTLPYDEIVDQMTILEEAFIRILGFFPTYMRPPFLRHTPVVLGAMADLGYHVIGASVDTKDYENDNPDTNWISFEKFKREVDAGGTIVLAHDAHQYTVEILVDNMLAHVERRGLSAVTVGECLGDPSEYWYRTGRTQIQSLSGATRTLTLETLSAEGKRRAISPAPGSLGTRKKTARDNKSDGESLSAADKDTASLNIKSLKAARQTKETSFRPVDLGGKDWLKTEGQEAMLAAYLGFTNTTDLRKFAISWVCLAAEKYFRESAKGMRKDVPFMLLSNPVNKSQFAGVTTAPETVWPYKETDEDAQKNVQKRWIVAWCLFKMASDVDVYNENTLEENERRTKLEQAEFLERHTSEFARLDLTFPSETVGFPSPNLGPLKDTPENELEVFNRCWEVLRYLAFGLFKSNWKKRFGSTNAISNGTTVNQSNFPTWMQTPDKTVQSGLGTIGAALQTDKLSPVKVMLRWIRDARDPRNEETEQAIRDAELRGIPIPTTDQVLPWDPRLCTSACQFRDKIRRFLGCRELGLNLQVLRLKFYNIAEDLYFDQDASYLSLDELRDSMSNPANYNFLLWVKLEPFDTQDPLANIFEDTEFPAEM
;
A
#
# COMPACT_ATOMS: atom_id res chain seq x y z
N MET A 1 -40.93 2.12 49.43
CA MET A 1 -40.41 1.30 50.55
C MET A 1 -39.13 0.65 50.03
N HIS A 2 -37.94 1.11 50.46
CA HIS A 2 -37.19 0.64 51.65
C HIS A 2 -36.51 -0.74 51.45
N PHE A 3 -35.29 -1.03 51.95
CA PHE A 3 -34.05 -0.23 52.18
C PHE A 3 -32.95 -1.17 52.71
N LEU A 4 -31.68 -1.04 52.25
CA LEU A 4 -30.44 -1.66 52.79
C LEU A 4 -30.40 -3.23 52.79
N ALA A 5 -29.30 -3.97 52.63
CA ALA A 5 -27.84 -3.79 52.72
C ALA A 5 -27.19 -3.98 54.11
N HIS A 6 -26.26 -4.95 54.19
CA HIS A 6 -25.32 -5.32 55.27
C HIS A 6 -24.33 -6.38 54.70
N LEU A 7 -23.24 -6.78 55.36
CA LEU A 7 -22.06 -6.01 55.77
C LEU A 7 -20.89 -7.00 56.04
N ILE A 8 -19.68 -6.51 56.34
CA ILE A 8 -18.45 -7.32 56.58
C ILE A 8 -18.25 -7.57 58.09
N PRO A 9 -17.39 -8.52 58.51
CA PRO A 9 -16.29 -8.08 59.38
C PRO A 9 -14.91 -8.68 59.04
N PHE A 10 -13.87 -7.89 59.35
CA PHE A 10 -12.45 -8.25 59.37
C PHE A 10 -12.07 -8.94 60.70
N LEU A 11 -10.87 -9.55 60.77
CA LEU A 11 -10.17 -9.86 62.03
C LEU A 11 -8.64 -9.83 61.83
N LEU A 12 -7.87 -9.43 62.86
CA LEU A 12 -6.48 -8.97 62.71
C LEU A 12 -5.64 -9.13 64.00
N SER A 13 -4.43 -9.71 63.89
CA SER A 13 -3.36 -9.87 64.92
C SER A 13 -2.00 -10.09 64.19
N ALA A 14 -0.78 -9.67 64.59
CA ALA A 14 -0.18 -9.01 65.78
C ALA A 14 0.17 -9.89 67.01
N ILE A 15 1.31 -9.75 67.72
CA ILE A 15 2.63 -9.06 67.54
C ILE A 15 3.64 -9.76 68.49
N THR A 16 4.88 -10.07 68.05
CA THR A 16 6.22 -10.12 68.75
C THR A 16 7.21 -10.97 67.93
N LEU A 17 8.46 -10.59 67.58
CA LEU A 17 9.65 -9.99 68.24
C LEU A 17 10.70 -11.00 68.73
N SER A 18 11.89 -11.00 68.10
CA SER A 18 13.21 -11.22 68.72
C SER A 18 14.33 -10.71 67.80
N GLU A 19 15.41 -10.24 68.39
CA GLU A 19 16.67 -9.78 67.75
C GLU A 19 17.62 -10.98 67.49
N ALA A 20 18.83 -10.88 66.91
CA ALA A 20 19.71 -9.72 66.69
C ALA A 20 20.70 -9.91 65.51
N ALA A 21 21.37 -8.81 65.13
CA ALA A 21 22.61 -8.83 64.35
C ALA A 21 23.82 -8.49 65.24
N PRO A 22 25.06 -8.71 64.78
CA PRO A 22 26.19 -7.88 65.18
C PRO A 22 26.83 -7.11 64.02
N THR A 23 27.36 -5.93 64.33
CA THR A 23 27.88 -4.92 63.40
C THR A 23 29.38 -5.09 63.08
N GLY A 24 29.80 -4.69 61.87
CA GLY A 24 31.17 -4.29 61.55
C GLY A 24 31.16 -2.96 60.79
N ASN A 25 31.89 -1.94 61.25
CA ASN A 25 31.64 -0.54 60.86
C ASN A 25 32.94 0.21 60.50
N SER A 26 33.02 0.82 59.31
CA SER A 26 34.04 1.79 58.85
C SER A 26 33.86 2.08 57.35
N ILE A 27 33.95 3.31 56.78
CA ILE A 27 34.01 4.69 57.30
C ILE A 27 33.34 5.60 56.23
N ASN A 28 32.73 6.72 56.62
CA ASN A 28 32.10 7.67 55.68
C ASN A 28 33.09 8.61 54.99
N THR A 29 32.85 8.93 53.72
CA THR A 29 33.18 10.24 53.11
C THR A 29 31.96 10.79 52.35
N ASN A 30 31.20 11.67 52.99
CA ASN A 30 30.09 12.37 52.34
C ASN A 30 30.60 13.34 51.28
N THR A 31 30.04 13.28 50.07
CA THR A 31 29.91 14.46 49.20
C THR A 31 28.45 14.57 48.79
N THR A 32 27.87 15.76 48.94
CA THR A 32 26.42 15.99 48.78
C THR A 32 25.97 15.95 47.33
N ALA A 33 24.95 15.16 47.04
CA ALA A 33 24.08 15.30 45.86
C ALA A 33 22.64 15.48 46.34
N ASN A 34 21.91 16.46 45.78
CA ASN A 34 20.55 16.77 46.20
C ASN A 34 19.55 15.71 45.71
N THR A 35 18.53 15.44 46.54
CA THR A 35 17.38 14.61 46.19
C THR A 35 16.47 15.30 45.18
N THR A 36 16.33 14.70 44.00
CA THR A 36 15.11 14.75 43.19
C THR A 36 14.57 13.33 43.06
N ASN A 37 13.26 13.15 43.25
CA ASN A 37 12.67 11.82 43.40
C ASN A 37 12.70 11.03 42.08
N ASN A 38 13.44 9.92 42.05
CA ASN A 38 13.49 9.02 40.91
C ASN A 38 12.29 8.06 40.93
N THR A 39 11.25 8.35 40.14
CA THR A 39 10.12 7.44 39.92
C THR A 39 10.53 6.31 38.98
N GLN A 40 11.27 5.34 39.52
CA GLN A 40 11.62 4.11 38.84
C GLN A 40 10.35 3.26 38.61
N LEU A 41 9.74 3.41 37.43
CA LEU A 41 8.75 2.47 36.94
C LEU A 41 9.39 1.08 36.83
N ASN A 42 8.67 0.04 37.26
CA ASN A 42 9.14 -1.33 37.10
C ASN A 42 9.20 -1.68 35.61
N ALA A 43 10.30 -2.27 35.16
CA ALA A 43 10.43 -2.82 33.81
C ALA A 43 10.04 -4.31 33.80
N SER A 44 9.85 -4.88 32.59
CA SER A 44 9.73 -6.33 32.42
C SER A 44 10.92 -7.06 33.04
N LYS A 45 10.68 -8.30 33.47
CA LYS A 45 11.72 -9.20 34.00
C LYS A 45 12.36 -10.07 32.91
N LEU A 46 11.85 -10.02 31.68
CA LEU A 46 12.44 -10.72 30.55
C LEU A 46 13.70 -9.99 30.06
N PRO A 47 14.71 -10.72 29.54
CA PRO A 47 15.89 -10.09 28.98
C PRO A 47 15.55 -9.37 27.66
N VAL A 48 16.18 -8.22 27.45
CA VAL A 48 16.22 -7.53 26.15
C VAL A 48 17.51 -7.90 25.43
N GLY A 49 17.50 -7.92 24.08
CA GLY A 49 18.67 -8.30 23.28
C GLY A 49 19.15 -9.75 23.47
N ALA A 50 18.27 -10.65 23.93
CA ALA A 50 18.57 -12.08 24.07
C ALA A 50 17.50 -12.92 23.37
N ILE A 51 17.92 -14.02 22.74
CA ILE A 51 17.04 -14.93 22.01
C ILE A 51 16.20 -15.77 22.98
N LEU A 52 14.87 -15.68 22.87
CA LEU A 52 13.90 -16.51 23.58
C LEU A 52 13.22 -17.47 22.60
N THR A 53 13.28 -18.78 22.86
CA THR A 53 12.79 -19.83 21.95
C THR A 53 11.69 -20.73 22.52
N HIS A 54 11.45 -20.71 23.82
CA HIS A 54 10.52 -21.62 24.51
C HIS A 54 9.69 -20.84 25.55
N CYS A 55 8.49 -21.34 25.84
CA CYS A 55 7.67 -20.83 26.93
C CYS A 55 8.27 -21.18 28.30
N THR A 56 8.08 -20.29 29.27
CA THR A 56 8.40 -20.51 30.69
C THR A 56 7.15 -20.90 31.48
N THR A 57 5.96 -20.50 31.02
CA THR A 57 4.66 -20.87 31.61
C THR A 57 4.29 -22.31 31.22
N PRO A 58 4.19 -23.26 32.19
CA PRO A 58 3.88 -24.67 31.87
C PRO A 58 2.50 -24.84 31.22
N GLY A 59 2.41 -25.79 30.29
CA GLY A 59 1.16 -26.11 29.59
C GLY A 59 0.75 -25.11 28.49
N THR A 60 1.56 -24.08 28.23
CA THR A 60 1.30 -23.10 27.17
C THR A 60 2.06 -23.42 25.87
N ILE A 61 1.53 -22.92 24.76
CA ILE A 61 2.19 -22.90 23.45
C ILE A 61 1.87 -21.57 22.76
N ALA A 62 2.87 -20.92 22.19
CA ALA A 62 2.69 -19.71 21.41
C ALA A 62 2.68 -20.04 19.92
N LEU A 63 1.51 -19.95 19.29
CA LEU A 63 1.40 -19.90 17.84
C LEU A 63 1.78 -18.49 17.39
N THR A 64 2.74 -18.40 16.45
CA THR A 64 3.28 -17.11 15.99
C THR A 64 3.35 -17.03 14.48
N PHE A 65 2.99 -15.87 13.94
CA PHE A 65 2.80 -15.65 12.51
C PHE A 65 3.61 -14.44 12.04
N ASP A 66 4.45 -14.67 11.03
CA ASP A 66 5.35 -13.68 10.44
C ASP A 66 4.84 -13.24 9.03
N ASP A 67 5.50 -12.24 8.43
CA ASP A 67 5.21 -11.62 7.10
C ASP A 67 3.90 -10.80 6.96
N GLY A 68 3.00 -10.83 7.96
CA GLY A 68 1.76 -10.04 7.97
C GLY A 68 1.95 -8.51 8.14
N PRO A 69 0.86 -7.70 8.03
CA PRO A 69 -0.49 -8.11 7.68
C PRO A 69 -0.65 -8.25 6.16
N TYR A 70 -1.40 -9.28 5.73
CA TYR A 70 -1.62 -9.60 4.33
C TYR A 70 -3.08 -10.04 4.09
N ILE A 71 -3.41 -10.43 2.85
CA ILE A 71 -4.79 -10.69 2.43
C ILE A 71 -5.47 -11.86 3.16
N TYR A 72 -4.70 -12.77 3.76
CA TYR A 72 -5.19 -13.93 4.51
C TYR A 72 -5.29 -13.67 6.04
N THR A 73 -4.67 -12.60 6.56
CA THR A 73 -4.71 -12.24 7.99
C THR A 73 -6.13 -12.16 8.59
N PRO A 74 -7.18 -11.69 7.88
CA PRO A 74 -8.53 -11.69 8.43
C PRO A 74 -9.07 -13.09 8.74
N GLN A 75 -8.75 -14.09 7.90
CA GLN A 75 -9.27 -15.45 8.02
C GLN A 75 -8.60 -16.22 9.17
N ILE A 76 -7.29 -16.03 9.38
CA ILE A 76 -6.60 -16.66 10.52
C ILE A 76 -7.10 -16.11 11.86
N LEU A 77 -7.50 -14.84 11.94
CA LEU A 77 -8.16 -14.27 13.12
C LEU A 77 -9.53 -14.94 13.35
N ASP A 78 -10.33 -15.15 12.29
CA ASP A 78 -11.60 -15.87 12.39
C ASP A 78 -11.40 -17.29 12.94
N THR A 79 -10.45 -18.07 12.39
CA THR A 79 -10.14 -19.44 12.84
C THR A 79 -9.58 -19.47 14.28
N LEU A 80 -8.74 -18.51 14.67
CA LEU A 80 -8.26 -18.42 16.05
C LEU A 80 -9.40 -18.14 17.04
N ALA A 81 -10.35 -17.27 16.66
CA ALA A 81 -11.54 -16.98 17.46
C ALA A 81 -12.49 -18.20 17.59
N GLU A 82 -12.66 -18.98 16.51
CA GLU A 82 -13.45 -20.23 16.54
C GLU A 82 -12.89 -21.27 17.52
N HIS A 83 -11.56 -21.37 17.63
CA HIS A 83 -10.87 -22.24 18.61
C HIS A 83 -10.67 -21.60 19.99
N GLY A 84 -11.11 -20.35 20.20
CA GLY A 84 -10.88 -19.60 21.46
C GLY A 84 -9.40 -19.35 21.77
N ALA A 85 -8.54 -19.36 20.75
CA ALA A 85 -7.09 -19.35 20.85
C ALA A 85 -6.52 -17.93 20.68
N ARG A 86 -5.37 -17.67 21.32
CA ARG A 86 -4.59 -16.44 21.09
C ARG A 86 -3.22 -16.76 20.53
N ALA A 87 -2.62 -15.77 19.89
CA ALA A 87 -1.45 -15.90 19.03
C ALA A 87 -0.62 -14.61 19.06
N THR A 88 0.55 -14.61 18.40
CA THR A 88 1.40 -13.42 18.24
C THR A 88 1.73 -13.19 16.77
N PHE A 89 1.46 -11.99 16.26
CA PHE A 89 1.74 -11.63 14.88
C PHE A 89 2.94 -10.68 14.83
N PHE A 90 4.05 -11.12 14.23
CA PHE A 90 5.22 -10.30 13.98
C PHE A 90 5.05 -9.62 12.62
N LEU A 91 4.60 -8.36 12.64
CA LEU A 91 4.24 -7.63 11.43
C LEU A 91 5.44 -6.94 10.80
N ASN A 92 5.44 -6.85 9.47
CA ASN A 92 6.34 -5.96 8.73
C ASN A 92 5.71 -4.58 8.50
N GLY A 93 6.57 -3.62 8.17
CA GLY A 93 6.14 -2.33 7.64
C GLY A 93 5.70 -2.42 6.18
N HIS A 94 6.58 -2.97 5.34
CA HIS A 94 6.46 -3.09 3.90
C HIS A 94 7.17 -4.38 3.42
N ASN A 95 6.39 -5.45 3.19
CA ASN A 95 6.88 -6.76 2.74
C ASN A 95 5.86 -7.36 1.76
N ARG A 96 5.10 -8.39 2.17
CA ARG A 96 4.01 -9.00 1.37
C ARG A 96 2.82 -8.06 1.28
N GLY A 97 2.41 -7.52 2.42
CA GLY A 97 1.52 -6.38 2.54
C GLY A 97 2.27 -5.12 2.97
N HIS A 98 1.50 -4.07 3.24
CA HIS A 98 2.00 -2.82 3.81
C HIS A 98 1.12 -2.45 4.99
N ILE A 99 1.72 -2.17 6.15
CA ILE A 99 0.98 -1.97 7.41
C ILE A 99 -0.07 -0.85 7.34
N TYR A 100 0.19 0.22 6.55
CA TYR A 100 -0.75 1.31 6.31
C TYR A 100 -1.86 0.99 5.28
N ALA A 101 -1.77 -0.12 4.54
CA ALA A 101 -2.81 -0.57 3.62
C ALA A 101 -3.90 -1.41 4.31
N SER A 102 -3.69 -1.80 5.57
CA SER A 102 -4.65 -2.58 6.37
C SER A 102 -4.62 -2.24 7.88
N PRO A 103 -4.64 -0.95 8.28
CA PRO A 103 -4.62 -0.57 9.70
C PRO A 103 -5.81 -1.13 10.48
N GLU A 104 -6.95 -1.38 9.81
CA GLU A 104 -8.11 -2.04 10.43
C GLU A 104 -7.82 -3.49 10.84
N ILE A 105 -6.93 -4.19 10.13
CA ILE A 105 -6.49 -5.55 10.50
C ILE A 105 -5.57 -5.48 11.72
N VAL A 106 -4.61 -4.55 11.74
CA VAL A 106 -3.70 -4.35 12.88
C VAL A 106 -4.48 -4.04 14.16
N GLN A 107 -5.48 -3.16 14.05
CA GLN A 107 -6.40 -2.85 15.16
C GLN A 107 -7.26 -4.06 15.55
N ARG A 108 -7.81 -4.82 14.59
CA ARG A 108 -8.57 -6.05 14.85
C ARG A 108 -7.75 -7.09 15.63
N THR A 109 -6.52 -7.39 15.18
CA THR A 109 -5.61 -8.34 15.83
C THR A 109 -5.40 -8.01 17.31
N LEU A 110 -5.20 -6.73 17.64
CA LEU A 110 -5.09 -6.28 19.03
C LEU A 110 -6.42 -6.40 19.79
N MET A 111 -7.54 -5.98 19.18
CA MET A 111 -8.87 -5.98 19.81
C MET A 111 -9.39 -7.39 20.14
N GLU A 112 -9.00 -8.40 19.36
CA GLU A 112 -9.32 -9.81 19.60
C GLU A 112 -8.34 -10.49 20.60
N GLY A 113 -7.40 -9.72 21.16
CA GLY A 113 -6.55 -10.13 22.27
C GLY A 113 -5.26 -10.86 21.86
N HIS A 114 -4.91 -10.83 20.58
CA HIS A 114 -3.62 -11.31 20.10
C HIS A 114 -2.51 -10.29 20.41
N GLN A 115 -1.26 -10.75 20.44
CA GLN A 115 -0.11 -9.89 20.63
C GLN A 115 0.45 -9.44 19.28
N LEU A 116 0.87 -8.17 19.19
CA LEU A 116 1.60 -7.62 18.04
C LEU A 116 3.09 -7.52 18.38
N GLY A 117 3.93 -7.96 17.44
CA GLY A 117 5.38 -7.84 17.49
C GLY A 117 5.92 -7.15 16.23
N SER A 118 7.16 -6.67 16.30
CA SER A 118 7.88 -6.10 15.14
C SER A 118 8.65 -7.20 14.39
N HIS A 119 8.59 -7.17 13.06
CA HIS A 119 9.38 -8.06 12.19
C HIS A 119 10.34 -7.29 11.26
N THR A 120 10.69 -6.05 11.63
CA THR A 120 11.38 -5.03 10.80
C THR A 120 10.52 -4.39 9.72
N TRP A 121 10.91 -3.20 9.27
CA TRP A 121 10.23 -2.45 8.23
C TRP A 121 10.19 -3.22 6.89
N ASN A 122 11.34 -3.57 6.31
CA ASN A 122 11.49 -4.14 4.96
C ASN A 122 11.78 -5.66 4.90
N HIS A 123 11.68 -6.39 6.02
CA HIS A 123 12.10 -7.80 6.12
C HIS A 123 13.56 -8.05 5.65
N LEU A 124 14.47 -7.15 6.06
CA LEU A 124 15.89 -7.27 5.72
C LEU A 124 16.64 -8.19 6.70
N SER A 125 17.67 -8.88 6.20
CA SER A 125 18.50 -9.77 7.00
C SER A 125 19.40 -8.95 7.92
N LEU A 126 19.01 -8.78 9.19
CA LEU A 126 19.70 -7.88 10.13
C LEU A 126 21.18 -8.27 10.38
N ASP A 127 21.57 -9.51 10.12
CA ASP A 127 22.97 -9.97 10.18
C ASP A 127 23.86 -9.41 9.05
N THR A 128 23.29 -8.77 8.03
CA THR A 128 24.03 -8.15 6.92
C THR A 128 24.07 -6.61 6.96
N LEU A 129 23.37 -5.97 7.90
CA LEU A 129 23.23 -4.52 7.98
C LEU A 129 24.19 -3.88 9.00
N PRO A 130 24.62 -2.61 8.83
CA PRO A 130 25.27 -1.84 9.88
C PRO A 130 24.30 -1.51 11.02
N TYR A 131 24.84 -1.15 12.19
CA TYR A 131 24.07 -0.92 13.42
C TYR A 131 22.93 0.11 13.24
N ASP A 132 23.20 1.23 12.57
CA ASP A 132 22.21 2.29 12.39
C ASP A 132 21.05 1.84 11.49
N GLU A 133 21.31 1.08 10.43
CA GLU A 133 20.26 0.48 9.59
C GLU A 133 19.46 -0.60 10.35
N ILE A 134 20.09 -1.36 11.26
CA ILE A 134 19.36 -2.28 12.15
C ILE A 134 18.40 -1.50 13.06
N VAL A 135 18.80 -0.32 13.54
CA VAL A 135 17.95 0.56 14.34
C VAL A 135 16.81 1.13 13.48
N ASP A 136 17.09 1.67 12.30
CA ASP A 136 16.08 2.22 11.38
C ASP A 136 15.04 1.17 10.95
N GLN A 137 15.48 -0.07 10.70
CA GLN A 137 14.57 -1.19 10.43
C GLN A 137 13.57 -1.46 11.57
N MET A 138 13.88 -1.07 12.81
CA MET A 138 12.94 -1.14 13.93
C MET A 138 12.15 0.15 14.09
N THR A 139 12.81 1.30 14.16
CA THR A 139 12.22 2.59 14.55
C THR A 139 11.21 3.12 13.53
N ILE A 140 11.40 2.89 12.24
CA ILE A 140 10.41 3.25 11.20
C ILE A 140 9.11 2.43 11.39
N LEU A 141 9.22 1.18 11.83
CA LEU A 141 8.07 0.33 12.14
C LEU A 141 7.44 0.67 13.50
N GLU A 142 8.22 1.10 14.50
CA GLU A 142 7.68 1.70 15.74
C GLU A 142 6.76 2.88 15.41
N GLU A 143 7.18 3.78 14.52
CA GLU A 143 6.41 4.96 14.12
C GLU A 143 5.10 4.60 13.39
N ALA A 144 5.10 3.53 12.59
CA ALA A 144 3.88 3.02 11.99
C ALA A 144 2.92 2.41 13.02
N PHE A 145 3.41 1.65 14.00
CA PHE A 145 2.58 1.17 15.11
C PHE A 145 2.04 2.33 15.95
N ILE A 146 2.86 3.35 16.28
CA ILE A 146 2.42 4.56 17.00
C ILE A 146 1.31 5.29 16.23
N ARG A 147 1.45 5.46 14.91
CA ARG A 147 0.42 6.09 14.06
C ARG A 147 -0.89 5.30 13.98
N ILE A 148 -0.86 3.98 14.11
CA ILE A 148 -2.05 3.11 13.99
C ILE A 148 -2.72 2.82 15.36
N LEU A 149 -1.95 2.77 16.45
CA LEU A 149 -2.38 2.30 17.78
C LEU A 149 -2.11 3.28 18.94
N GLY A 150 -1.25 4.28 18.75
CA GLY A 150 -0.74 5.16 19.81
C GLY A 150 0.43 4.58 20.62
N PHE A 151 0.92 3.38 20.28
CA PHE A 151 2.03 2.69 20.93
C PHE A 151 2.69 1.66 19.99
N PHE A 152 3.85 1.13 20.36
CA PHE A 152 4.62 0.16 19.59
C PHE A 152 5.08 -1.05 20.41
N PRO A 153 5.32 -2.23 19.80
CA PRO A 153 5.77 -3.43 20.50
C PRO A 153 7.13 -3.31 21.20
N THR A 154 7.27 -3.98 22.34
CA THR A 154 8.57 -4.35 22.97
C THR A 154 9.08 -5.72 22.51
N TYR A 155 8.30 -6.43 21.72
CA TYR A 155 8.62 -7.76 21.18
C TYR A 155 9.00 -7.66 19.70
N MET A 156 10.05 -8.37 19.30
CA MET A 156 10.41 -8.51 17.90
C MET A 156 10.92 -9.91 17.56
N ARG A 157 10.84 -10.26 16.28
CA ARG A 157 11.52 -11.42 15.71
C ARG A 157 12.43 -10.96 14.57
N PRO A 158 13.71 -11.38 14.52
CA PRO A 158 14.57 -11.04 13.41
C PRO A 158 14.20 -11.86 12.16
N PRO A 159 14.11 -11.24 10.97
CA PRO A 159 13.93 -11.92 9.70
C PRO A 159 14.88 -13.11 9.51
N PHE A 160 14.34 -14.20 8.94
CA PHE A 160 15.05 -15.48 8.74
C PHE A 160 15.63 -16.11 10.04
N LEU A 161 15.20 -15.65 11.23
CA LEU A 161 15.79 -15.92 12.54
C LEU A 161 17.28 -15.52 12.69
N ARG A 162 17.78 -14.67 11.79
CA ARG A 162 19.21 -14.32 11.68
C ARG A 162 19.60 -13.19 12.63
N HIS A 163 20.69 -13.38 13.36
CA HIS A 163 21.16 -12.43 14.36
C HIS A 163 22.67 -12.56 14.59
N THR A 164 23.28 -11.46 15.02
CA THR A 164 24.69 -11.38 15.45
C THR A 164 24.74 -10.67 16.81
N PRO A 165 25.90 -10.63 17.50
CA PRO A 165 26.05 -9.79 18.69
C PRO A 165 25.75 -8.30 18.46
N VAL A 166 25.87 -7.80 17.22
CA VAL A 166 25.52 -6.43 16.85
C VAL A 166 23.99 -6.26 16.80
N VAL A 167 23.27 -7.20 16.16
CA VAL A 167 21.79 -7.21 16.15
C VAL A 167 21.24 -7.32 17.57
N LEU A 168 21.81 -8.23 18.39
CA LEU A 168 21.40 -8.40 19.78
C LEU A 168 21.71 -7.16 20.63
N GLY A 169 22.83 -6.47 20.39
CA GLY A 169 23.14 -5.18 21.01
C GLY A 169 22.12 -4.10 20.66
N ALA A 170 21.80 -3.93 19.37
CA ALA A 170 20.78 -2.98 18.92
C ALA A 170 19.41 -3.28 19.55
N MET A 171 19.02 -4.55 19.66
CA MET A 171 17.79 -4.93 20.36
C MET A 171 17.87 -4.73 21.87
N ALA A 172 19.04 -4.84 22.51
CA ALA A 172 19.20 -4.49 23.93
C ALA A 172 19.02 -2.99 24.17
N ASP A 173 19.69 -2.16 23.36
CA ASP A 173 19.69 -0.70 23.49
C ASP A 173 18.31 -0.09 23.16
N LEU A 174 17.60 -0.65 22.17
CA LEU A 174 16.21 -0.30 21.88
C LEU A 174 15.20 -0.90 22.88
N GLY A 175 15.61 -1.83 23.74
CA GLY A 175 14.74 -2.47 24.74
C GLY A 175 13.74 -3.47 24.15
N TYR A 176 14.17 -4.27 23.17
CA TYR A 176 13.41 -5.33 22.51
C TYR A 176 13.69 -6.74 23.08
N HIS A 177 12.63 -7.48 23.36
CA HIS A 177 12.67 -8.93 23.56
C HIS A 177 12.75 -9.64 22.20
N VAL A 178 13.76 -10.50 22.00
CA VAL A 178 14.09 -11.09 20.69
C VAL A 178 13.59 -12.53 20.62
N ILE A 179 12.57 -12.78 19.80
CA ILE A 179 11.81 -14.03 19.80
C ILE A 179 12.24 -14.92 18.63
N GLY A 180 12.90 -16.03 18.95
CA GLY A 180 13.19 -17.10 18.01
C GLY A 180 12.00 -18.05 17.84
N ALA A 181 12.30 -19.31 17.56
CA ALA A 181 11.33 -20.41 17.55
C ALA A 181 11.97 -21.69 18.09
N SER A 182 11.15 -22.60 18.61
CA SER A 182 11.52 -23.98 18.96
C SER A 182 10.79 -25.03 18.11
N VAL A 183 9.72 -24.61 17.43
CA VAL A 183 9.03 -25.36 16.38
C VAL A 183 9.04 -24.50 15.13
N ASP A 184 9.68 -24.99 14.07
CA ASP A 184 9.69 -24.33 12.76
C ASP A 184 8.82 -25.17 11.83
N THR A 185 7.71 -24.66 11.33
CA THR A 185 6.78 -25.47 10.52
C THR A 185 7.29 -25.76 9.11
N LYS A 186 8.20 -24.96 8.56
CA LYS A 186 8.51 -24.93 7.11
C LYS A 186 7.26 -24.82 6.23
N ASP A 187 6.25 -24.11 6.68
CA ASP A 187 5.01 -23.85 5.94
C ASP A 187 5.27 -23.14 4.60
N TYR A 188 6.20 -22.17 4.57
CA TYR A 188 6.64 -21.49 3.35
C TYR A 188 7.31 -22.41 2.30
N GLU A 189 7.78 -23.60 2.70
CA GLU A 189 8.31 -24.63 1.78
C GLU A 189 7.20 -25.60 1.30
N ASN A 190 6.01 -25.52 1.91
CA ASN A 190 4.90 -26.47 1.75
C ASN A 190 3.52 -25.75 1.63
N ASP A 191 3.50 -24.56 1.02
CA ASP A 191 2.30 -23.77 0.74
C ASP A 191 1.51 -24.36 -0.46
N ASN A 192 1.03 -25.59 -0.29
CA ASN A 192 0.25 -26.35 -1.25
C ASN A 192 -0.54 -27.47 -0.53
N PRO A 193 -1.80 -27.77 -0.89
CA PRO A 193 -2.61 -28.79 -0.21
C PRO A 193 -1.99 -30.20 -0.23
N ASP A 194 -1.23 -30.57 -1.26
CA ASP A 194 -0.58 -31.89 -1.37
C ASP A 194 0.68 -32.03 -0.52
N THR A 195 1.23 -30.93 0.03
CA THR A 195 2.48 -30.93 0.84
C THR A 195 2.32 -30.33 2.24
N ASN A 196 1.28 -29.55 2.52
CA ASN A 196 1.06 -28.89 3.82
C ASN A 196 1.11 -29.86 5.03
N TRP A 197 0.71 -31.12 4.83
CA TRP A 197 0.82 -32.19 5.84
C TRP A 197 2.26 -32.43 6.33
N ILE A 198 3.28 -32.14 5.52
CA ILE A 198 4.70 -32.25 5.89
C ILE A 198 5.03 -31.24 7.00
N SER A 199 4.51 -30.01 6.89
CA SER A 199 4.62 -28.98 7.91
C SER A 199 3.86 -29.35 9.19
N PHE A 200 2.69 -30.00 9.05
CA PHE A 200 1.95 -30.51 10.20
C PHE A 200 2.66 -31.68 10.91
N GLU A 201 3.29 -32.61 10.18
CA GLU A 201 4.15 -33.64 10.78
C GLU A 201 5.38 -33.05 11.47
N LYS A 202 5.99 -32.01 10.88
CA LYS A 202 7.12 -31.29 11.48
C LYS A 202 6.71 -30.57 12.76
N PHE A 203 5.58 -29.85 12.74
CA PHE A 203 4.95 -29.24 13.92
C PHE A 203 4.74 -30.25 15.05
N LYS A 204 4.00 -31.35 14.77
CA LYS A 204 3.70 -32.38 15.77
C LYS A 204 4.97 -32.94 16.41
N ARG A 205 5.95 -33.34 15.60
CA ARG A 205 7.22 -33.90 16.07
C ARG A 205 7.99 -32.95 16.99
N GLU A 206 8.00 -31.66 16.69
CA GLU A 206 8.78 -30.67 17.45
C GLU A 206 8.04 -30.20 18.72
N VAL A 207 6.70 -30.14 18.70
CA VAL A 207 5.87 -30.01 19.92
C VAL A 207 6.01 -31.25 20.81
N ASP A 208 6.00 -32.46 20.24
CA ASP A 208 6.24 -33.72 20.96
C ASP A 208 7.64 -33.79 21.60
N ALA A 209 8.61 -33.09 21.01
CA ALA A 209 9.97 -32.95 21.55
C ALA A 209 10.12 -31.83 22.62
N GLY A 210 9.06 -31.09 22.93
CA GLY A 210 9.04 -30.01 23.93
C GLY A 210 9.14 -28.58 23.38
N GLY A 211 9.10 -28.40 22.06
CA GLY A 211 9.03 -27.08 21.44
C GLY A 211 7.69 -26.39 21.73
N THR A 212 7.74 -25.08 21.97
CA THR A 212 6.61 -24.29 22.52
C THR A 212 6.43 -22.89 21.92
N ILE A 213 7.37 -22.38 21.12
CA ILE A 213 7.17 -21.18 20.29
C ILE A 213 7.25 -21.63 18.82
N VAL A 214 6.15 -21.40 18.09
CA VAL A 214 5.87 -22.01 16.78
C VAL A 214 5.91 -20.96 15.67
N LEU A 215 6.84 -21.10 14.74
CA LEU A 215 6.97 -20.26 13.54
C LEU A 215 6.13 -20.80 12.38
N ALA A 216 5.22 -19.96 11.89
CA ALA A 216 4.52 -20.04 10.62
C ALA A 216 4.32 -18.60 10.08
N HIS A 217 3.69 -18.42 8.92
CA HIS A 217 3.55 -17.10 8.27
C HIS A 217 2.10 -16.91 7.77
N ASP A 218 1.40 -15.87 8.20
CA ASP A 218 0.02 -15.61 7.76
C ASP A 218 -0.07 -14.97 6.36
N ALA A 219 1.07 -14.73 5.72
CA ALA A 219 1.15 -14.39 4.31
C ALA A 219 0.94 -15.59 3.34
N HIS A 220 0.95 -16.83 3.84
CA HIS A 220 0.82 -18.06 3.05
C HIS A 220 -0.61 -18.64 3.08
N GLN A 221 -1.14 -19.01 1.91
CA GLN A 221 -2.56 -19.36 1.77
C GLN A 221 -2.92 -20.65 2.51
N TYR A 222 -2.14 -21.72 2.30
CA TYR A 222 -2.42 -23.03 2.89
C TYR A 222 -1.89 -23.14 4.33
N THR A 223 -1.06 -22.19 4.79
CA THR A 223 -0.86 -21.96 6.22
C THR A 223 -2.20 -21.60 6.88
N VAL A 224 -2.88 -20.59 6.35
CA VAL A 224 -4.15 -20.08 6.91
C VAL A 224 -5.32 -21.04 6.66
N GLU A 225 -5.48 -21.56 5.44
CA GLU A 225 -6.61 -22.43 5.07
C GLU A 225 -6.54 -23.86 5.63
N ILE A 226 -5.35 -24.38 5.98
CA ILE A 226 -5.18 -25.80 6.33
C ILE A 226 -4.32 -25.98 7.59
N LEU A 227 -3.13 -25.38 7.66
CA LEU A 227 -2.17 -25.71 8.73
C LEU A 227 -2.65 -25.25 10.11
N VAL A 228 -3.20 -24.03 10.22
CA VAL A 228 -3.60 -23.43 11.50
C VAL A 228 -4.65 -24.26 12.23
N ASP A 229 -5.74 -24.67 11.57
CA ASP A 229 -6.78 -25.51 12.17
C ASP A 229 -6.22 -26.87 12.66
N ASN A 230 -5.37 -27.50 11.83
CA ASN A 230 -4.71 -28.76 12.20
C ASN A 230 -3.77 -28.59 13.41
N MET A 231 -3.02 -27.49 13.49
CA MET A 231 -2.19 -27.15 14.65
C MET A 231 -3.04 -26.93 15.90
N LEU A 232 -4.08 -26.09 15.83
CA LEU A 232 -4.99 -25.79 16.95
C LEU A 232 -5.67 -27.05 17.49
N ALA A 233 -6.24 -27.87 16.61
CA ALA A 233 -6.85 -29.14 16.99
C ALA A 233 -5.84 -30.13 17.60
N HIS A 234 -4.53 -30.03 17.28
CA HIS A 234 -3.50 -30.81 17.96
C HIS A 234 -3.13 -30.22 19.34
N VAL A 235 -3.05 -28.89 19.47
CA VAL A 235 -2.85 -28.19 20.75
C VAL A 235 -3.93 -28.57 21.76
N GLU A 236 -5.20 -28.53 21.36
CA GLU A 236 -6.34 -28.97 22.19
C GLU A 236 -6.21 -30.44 22.61
N ARG A 237 -5.96 -31.35 21.65
CA ARG A 237 -5.76 -32.80 21.93
C ARG A 237 -4.58 -33.10 22.86
N ARG A 238 -3.60 -32.18 22.96
CA ARG A 238 -2.45 -32.28 23.88
C ARG A 238 -2.74 -31.69 25.26
N GLY A 239 -3.89 -31.04 25.47
CA GLY A 239 -4.21 -30.32 26.70
C GLY A 239 -3.37 -29.05 26.89
N LEU A 240 -2.85 -28.48 25.80
CA LEU A 240 -2.05 -27.26 25.79
C LEU A 240 -2.95 -26.04 25.54
N SER A 241 -2.56 -24.87 26.06
CA SER A 241 -3.25 -23.60 25.80
C SER A 241 -2.50 -22.74 24.77
N ALA A 242 -3.17 -22.41 23.66
CA ALA A 242 -2.67 -21.47 22.66
C ALA A 242 -2.78 -20.02 23.19
N VAL A 243 -1.64 -19.37 23.41
CA VAL A 243 -1.53 -18.06 24.06
C VAL A 243 -0.57 -17.12 23.32
N THR A 244 -0.53 -15.86 23.74
CA THR A 244 0.47 -14.89 23.29
C THR A 244 1.89 -15.27 23.74
N VAL A 245 2.93 -14.78 23.06
CA VAL A 245 4.33 -14.98 23.45
C VAL A 245 4.62 -14.37 24.82
N GLY A 246 4.00 -13.23 25.16
CA GLY A 246 4.07 -12.61 26.48
C GLY A 246 3.58 -13.53 27.59
N GLU A 247 2.38 -14.12 27.46
CA GLU A 247 1.83 -15.06 28.44
C GLU A 247 2.61 -16.38 28.52
N CYS A 248 3.04 -16.89 27.35
CA CYS A 248 3.97 -18.02 27.21
C CYS A 248 5.27 -17.80 28.00
N LEU A 249 5.75 -16.55 28.09
CA LEU A 249 6.94 -16.16 28.84
C LEU A 249 6.67 -15.62 30.26
N GLY A 250 5.40 -15.50 30.66
CA GLY A 250 4.97 -15.03 31.98
C GLY A 250 5.03 -13.51 32.19
N ASP A 251 5.07 -12.73 31.11
CA ASP A 251 5.18 -11.26 31.13
C ASP A 251 3.79 -10.59 31.03
N PRO A 252 3.41 -9.72 32.00
CA PRO A 252 2.13 -9.00 31.97
C PRO A 252 1.98 -8.07 30.74
N SER A 253 0.76 -7.96 30.21
CA SER A 253 0.48 -7.24 28.96
C SER A 253 0.73 -5.72 29.00
N GLU A 254 0.89 -5.15 30.19
CA GLU A 254 1.34 -3.77 30.41
C GLU A 254 2.79 -3.51 29.94
N TYR A 255 3.60 -4.56 29.73
CA TYR A 255 4.99 -4.46 29.26
C TYR A 255 5.20 -4.82 27.79
N TRP A 256 4.18 -5.33 27.08
CA TRP A 256 4.30 -5.75 25.68
C TRP A 256 4.42 -4.57 24.69
N TYR A 257 4.12 -3.35 25.15
CA TYR A 257 4.04 -2.15 24.33
C TYR A 257 4.61 -0.92 25.04
N ARG A 258 5.03 0.09 24.28
CA ARG A 258 5.49 1.40 24.79
C ARG A 258 4.83 2.56 24.05
N THR A 259 4.57 3.65 24.77
CA THR A 259 3.93 4.89 24.26
C THR A 259 4.91 6.01 23.94
N GLY A 260 6.23 5.80 24.11
CA GLY A 260 7.25 6.79 23.79
C GLY A 260 8.67 6.23 23.87
N ARG A 261 9.60 6.86 23.14
CA ARG A 261 11.03 6.50 23.16
C ARG A 261 11.70 7.11 24.39
N THR A 262 12.25 6.25 25.26
CA THR A 262 13.19 6.69 26.30
C THR A 262 14.42 7.30 25.62
N GLN A 263 14.86 8.49 26.04
CA GLN A 263 16.07 9.09 25.47
C GLN A 263 17.31 8.27 25.82
N ILE A 264 17.88 7.58 24.81
CA ILE A 264 19.24 7.04 24.90
C ILE A 264 20.19 8.25 24.93
N GLN A 265 20.79 8.53 26.09
CA GLN A 265 21.82 9.55 26.19
C GLN A 265 23.04 9.13 25.38
N SER A 266 23.51 10.02 24.49
CA SER A 266 24.71 9.79 23.68
C SER A 266 25.96 9.64 24.56
N LEU A 267 26.36 8.41 24.86
CA LEU A 267 27.64 8.08 25.49
C LEU A 267 28.78 8.11 24.46
N SER A 268 28.92 9.25 23.77
CA SER A 268 30.00 9.55 22.82
C SER A 268 31.34 9.79 23.56
N GLY A 269 31.95 8.73 24.10
CA GLY A 269 33.13 8.88 24.95
C GLY A 269 33.90 7.64 25.43
N ALA A 270 33.84 6.50 24.74
CA ALA A 270 34.63 5.32 25.14
C ALA A 270 35.14 4.46 23.97
N THR A 271 36.33 4.77 23.46
CA THR A 271 37.03 3.95 22.46
C THR A 271 37.42 2.59 23.06
N ARG A 272 36.63 1.54 22.79
CA ARG A 272 36.98 0.14 23.09
C ARG A 272 37.52 -0.55 21.84
N THR A 273 38.84 -0.56 21.71
CA THR A 273 39.55 -1.40 20.75
C THR A 273 39.25 -2.87 21.02
N LEU A 274 38.59 -3.55 20.09
CA LEU A 274 38.44 -5.01 20.09
C LEU A 274 39.34 -5.60 19.01
N THR A 275 40.30 -6.41 19.44
CA THR A 275 41.24 -7.14 18.58
C THR A 275 40.55 -8.34 17.96
N LEU A 276 40.60 -8.48 16.64
CA LEU A 276 40.23 -9.74 15.97
C LEU A 276 41.29 -10.80 16.27
N GLU A 277 40.90 -11.89 16.92
CA GLU A 277 41.61 -13.16 16.83
C GLU A 277 41.01 -14.02 15.73
N THR A 278 41.85 -14.53 14.83
CA THR A 278 41.46 -15.33 13.68
C THR A 278 41.34 -16.81 14.04
N LEU A 279 40.24 -17.46 13.65
CA LEU A 279 40.18 -18.91 13.51
C LEU A 279 39.71 -19.31 12.10
N SER A 280 40.47 -20.22 11.50
CA SER A 280 40.27 -20.75 10.15
C SER A 280 39.94 -22.24 10.21
N ALA A 281 39.02 -22.70 9.36
CA ALA A 281 38.88 -24.12 9.02
C ALA A 281 38.16 -24.31 7.68
N GLU A 282 38.68 -25.24 6.87
CA GLU A 282 38.04 -25.77 5.66
C GLU A 282 36.78 -26.61 6.00
N GLY A 283 35.80 -26.85 5.13
CA GLY A 283 35.71 -26.56 3.69
C GLY A 283 35.67 -27.84 2.83
N LYS A 284 34.57 -28.07 2.10
CA LYS A 284 34.51 -28.96 0.91
C LYS A 284 33.18 -28.86 0.15
N ARG A 285 33.25 -28.71 -1.17
CA ARG A 285 32.15 -29.00 -2.11
C ARG A 285 32.19 -30.48 -2.53
N ARG A 286 31.03 -31.08 -2.82
CA ARG A 286 30.93 -32.11 -3.88
C ARG A 286 29.50 -32.24 -4.41
N ALA A 287 29.34 -32.03 -5.70
CA ALA A 287 28.20 -32.55 -6.46
C ALA A 287 28.59 -33.89 -7.11
N ILE A 288 27.61 -34.70 -7.50
CA ILE A 288 27.65 -35.66 -8.63
C ILE A 288 26.23 -36.19 -8.89
N SER A 289 25.82 -36.14 -10.15
CA SER A 289 24.79 -36.98 -10.78
C SER A 289 25.51 -37.82 -11.85
N PRO A 290 25.04 -39.01 -12.29
CA PRO A 290 23.81 -39.13 -13.10
C PRO A 290 22.98 -40.42 -12.91
N ALA A 291 21.86 -40.53 -13.64
CA ALA A 291 21.09 -41.77 -13.85
C ALA A 291 21.72 -42.64 -14.97
N PRO A 292 21.20 -43.86 -15.30
CA PRO A 292 20.14 -43.93 -16.35
C PRO A 292 19.17 -45.16 -16.36
N GLY A 293 17.94 -44.93 -16.88
CA GLY A 293 17.16 -45.89 -17.71
C GLY A 293 16.42 -47.08 -17.06
N SER A 294 15.50 -47.80 -17.75
CA SER A 294 14.74 -47.50 -18.99
C SER A 294 13.67 -48.58 -19.32
N LEU A 295 12.58 -48.22 -20.04
CA LEU A 295 11.60 -49.09 -20.76
C LEU A 295 10.76 -50.09 -19.91
N GLY A 296 9.55 -50.55 -20.27
CA GLY A 296 8.63 -50.32 -21.41
C GLY A 296 7.51 -51.41 -21.43
N THR A 297 6.45 -51.45 -22.26
CA THR A 297 5.84 -50.51 -23.25
C THR A 297 4.53 -51.11 -23.85
N ARG A 298 3.54 -50.27 -24.27
CA ARG A 298 2.33 -50.59 -25.11
C ARG A 298 1.16 -51.32 -24.38
N LYS A 299 -0.10 -51.42 -24.89
CA LYS A 299 -0.64 -51.38 -26.28
C LYS A 299 -2.16 -51.02 -26.39
N LYS A 300 -2.59 -50.59 -27.60
CA LYS A 300 -3.94 -50.36 -28.23
C LYS A 300 -5.17 -51.12 -27.64
N THR A 301 -6.44 -50.69 -27.77
CA THR A 301 -7.26 -50.31 -28.98
C THR A 301 -8.40 -49.31 -28.66
N ALA A 302 -8.85 -48.38 -29.54
CA ALA A 302 -9.87 -48.50 -30.63
C ALA A 302 -11.24 -49.09 -30.19
N ARG A 303 -12.44 -48.65 -30.66
CA ARG A 303 -12.80 -47.98 -31.94
C ARG A 303 -14.28 -47.45 -31.95
N ASP A 304 -14.60 -46.40 -32.73
CA ASP A 304 -15.94 -45.97 -33.27
C ASP A 304 -17.12 -45.71 -32.26
N ASN A 305 -18.23 -44.99 -32.53
CA ASN A 305 -18.76 -44.33 -33.74
C ASN A 305 -19.72 -43.14 -33.45
N LYS A 306 -20.12 -42.44 -34.54
CA LYS A 306 -21.28 -41.55 -34.84
C LYS A 306 -22.59 -41.57 -33.99
N SER A 307 -23.54 -40.61 -34.09
CA SER A 307 -23.60 -39.17 -34.50
C SER A 307 -25.07 -38.62 -34.47
N ASP A 308 -25.23 -37.28 -34.63
CA ASP A 308 -26.40 -36.53 -35.18
C ASP A 308 -27.72 -36.34 -34.37
N GLY A 309 -28.45 -35.24 -34.69
CA GLY A 309 -29.87 -34.98 -34.36
C GLY A 309 -30.16 -34.11 -33.11
N GLU A 310 -30.21 -32.77 -33.11
CA GLU A 310 -31.08 -31.77 -33.80
C GLU A 310 -32.52 -31.58 -33.27
N SER A 311 -33.12 -30.43 -33.63
CA SER A 311 -34.46 -29.87 -33.28
C SER A 311 -34.60 -29.24 -31.87
N LEU A 312 -34.93 -27.95 -31.67
CA LEU A 312 -36.04 -27.07 -32.15
C LEU A 312 -37.31 -27.21 -31.27
N SER A 313 -38.07 -26.16 -30.92
CA SER A 313 -38.10 -24.73 -31.33
C SER A 313 -38.84 -23.83 -30.30
N ALA A 314 -38.93 -22.51 -30.58
CA ALA A 314 -40.02 -21.54 -30.30
C ALA A 314 -40.61 -21.46 -28.85
N ALA A 315 -40.57 -20.31 -28.16
CA ALA A 315 -41.43 -19.11 -28.32
C ALA A 315 -42.90 -19.33 -27.82
N ASP A 316 -43.70 -18.34 -27.40
CA ASP A 316 -43.66 -16.90 -27.65
C ASP A 316 -44.60 -16.13 -26.65
N LYS A 317 -44.44 -14.79 -26.50
CA LYS A 317 -45.52 -13.83 -26.08
C LYS A 317 -46.18 -13.95 -24.66
N ASP A 318 -46.88 -12.95 -24.09
CA ASP A 318 -46.93 -11.48 -24.36
C ASP A 318 -47.37 -10.63 -23.14
N THR A 319 -47.21 -9.30 -23.30
CA THR A 319 -47.95 -8.17 -22.67
C THR A 319 -48.27 -8.07 -21.17
N ALA A 320 -47.76 -6.98 -20.59
CA ALA A 320 -48.10 -6.39 -19.30
C ALA A 320 -49.56 -5.90 -19.11
N SER A 321 -49.94 -5.67 -17.84
CA SER A 321 -50.68 -4.45 -17.46
C SER A 321 -50.45 -4.09 -15.97
N LEU A 322 -50.68 -2.82 -15.61
CA LEU A 322 -50.32 -2.23 -14.31
C LEU A 322 -51.47 -2.28 -13.29
N ASN A 323 -51.13 -2.33 -12.00
CA ASN A 323 -51.99 -1.78 -10.95
C ASN A 323 -51.18 -1.24 -9.76
N ILE A 324 -51.51 -0.03 -9.29
CA ILE A 324 -50.77 0.68 -8.23
C ILE A 324 -51.68 0.85 -7.02
N LYS A 325 -51.30 0.26 -5.87
CA LYS A 325 -51.62 0.77 -4.51
C LYS A 325 -50.95 -0.03 -3.39
N SER A 326 -49.84 0.49 -2.87
CA SER A 326 -49.72 0.92 -1.46
C SER A 326 -48.29 1.38 -1.17
N LEU A 327 -48.17 2.56 -0.54
CA LEU A 327 -46.90 3.04 -0.02
C LEU A 327 -46.58 2.29 1.28
N LYS A 328 -45.39 1.68 1.35
CA LYS A 328 -44.74 1.34 2.62
C LYS A 328 -43.54 2.26 2.82
N ALA A 329 -43.26 2.60 4.08
CA ALA A 329 -42.23 3.56 4.44
C ALA A 329 -40.85 3.14 3.93
N ALA A 330 -40.00 4.13 3.60
CA ALA A 330 -38.63 3.89 3.18
C ALA A 330 -37.87 3.11 4.25
N ARG A 331 -37.26 1.99 3.85
CA ARG A 331 -36.35 1.22 4.70
C ARG A 331 -35.05 2.02 4.76
N GLN A 332 -34.57 2.35 5.97
CA GLN A 332 -33.26 3.00 6.12
C GLN A 332 -32.19 2.16 5.44
N THR A 333 -31.56 2.73 4.41
CA THR A 333 -30.31 2.22 3.85
C THR A 333 -29.21 2.38 4.89
N LYS A 334 -28.40 1.33 5.09
CA LYS A 334 -27.19 1.43 5.91
C LYS A 334 -26.30 2.56 5.37
N GLU A 335 -25.60 3.24 6.27
CA GLU A 335 -24.58 4.23 5.92
C GLU A 335 -23.51 3.57 5.05
N THR A 336 -23.29 4.14 3.86
CA THR A 336 -22.27 3.66 2.92
C THR A 336 -20.95 4.36 3.22
N SER A 337 -20.00 3.66 3.84
CA SER A 337 -18.63 4.13 3.98
C SER A 337 -17.98 4.20 2.59
N PHE A 338 -17.79 5.42 2.08
CA PHE A 338 -17.14 5.65 0.79
C PHE A 338 -15.64 5.31 0.87
N ARG A 339 -15.22 4.26 0.16
CA ARG A 339 -13.84 4.10 -0.32
C ARG A 339 -13.75 4.58 -1.78
N PRO A 340 -12.57 4.99 -2.27
CA PRO A 340 -12.35 5.15 -3.72
C PRO A 340 -12.72 3.87 -4.47
N VAL A 341 -13.31 4.00 -5.65
CA VAL A 341 -13.85 2.87 -6.42
C VAL A 341 -12.75 2.22 -7.25
N ASP A 342 -12.52 0.93 -7.04
CA ASP A 342 -11.69 0.12 -7.94
C ASP A 342 -12.43 -0.15 -9.27
N LEU A 343 -11.91 0.41 -10.36
CA LEU A 343 -12.42 0.26 -11.73
C LEU A 343 -11.79 -0.93 -12.49
N GLY A 344 -10.87 -1.68 -11.87
CA GLY A 344 -10.14 -2.79 -12.46
C GLY A 344 -10.96 -4.06 -12.73
N GLY A 345 -12.13 -4.20 -12.10
CA GLY A 345 -12.93 -5.42 -12.14
C GLY A 345 -13.34 -5.91 -13.53
N LYS A 346 -13.35 -7.24 -13.73
CA LYS A 346 -13.87 -7.89 -14.96
C LYS A 346 -15.35 -7.60 -15.24
N ASP A 347 -16.08 -7.15 -14.22
CA ASP A 347 -17.54 -6.98 -14.20
C ASP A 347 -18.01 -5.51 -14.14
N TRP A 348 -17.08 -4.55 -14.26
CA TRP A 348 -17.28 -3.14 -13.88
C TRP A 348 -18.33 -2.34 -14.68
N LEU A 349 -18.96 -2.90 -15.72
CA LEU A 349 -19.87 -2.17 -16.63
C LEU A 349 -21.27 -2.80 -16.81
N LYS A 350 -21.63 -3.75 -15.95
CA LYS A 350 -22.88 -4.52 -16.03
C LYS A 350 -24.14 -3.76 -15.60
N THR A 351 -24.02 -2.61 -14.95
CA THR A 351 -25.15 -1.87 -14.34
C THR A 351 -25.29 -0.43 -14.85
N GLU A 352 -26.47 0.16 -14.65
CA GLU A 352 -26.74 1.57 -14.98
C GLU A 352 -25.99 2.54 -14.06
N GLY A 353 -25.72 2.15 -12.81
CA GLY A 353 -24.93 2.95 -11.87
C GLY A 353 -23.50 3.15 -12.36
N GLN A 354 -22.85 2.08 -12.82
CA GLN A 354 -21.49 2.13 -13.38
C GLN A 354 -21.40 3.01 -14.64
N GLU A 355 -22.42 2.98 -15.48
CA GLU A 355 -22.53 3.87 -16.65
C GLU A 355 -22.70 5.34 -16.24
N ALA A 356 -23.48 5.61 -15.20
CA ALA A 356 -23.62 6.96 -14.64
C ALA A 356 -22.35 7.44 -13.92
N MET A 357 -21.56 6.55 -13.32
CA MET A 357 -20.25 6.88 -12.72
C MET A 357 -19.20 7.21 -13.79
N LEU A 358 -19.15 6.47 -14.90
CA LEU A 358 -18.28 6.82 -16.03
C LEU A 358 -18.68 8.16 -16.65
N ALA A 359 -19.99 8.44 -16.79
CA ALA A 359 -20.45 9.75 -17.24
C ALA A 359 -19.99 10.87 -16.29
N ALA A 360 -20.15 10.67 -14.97
CA ALA A 360 -19.71 11.62 -13.94
C ALA A 360 -18.19 11.91 -14.01
N TYR A 361 -17.38 10.87 -14.16
CA TYR A 361 -15.92 10.92 -14.21
C TYR A 361 -15.35 11.62 -15.47
N LEU A 362 -16.19 11.83 -16.49
CA LEU A 362 -15.90 12.64 -17.69
C LEU A 362 -16.52 14.05 -17.63
N GLY A 363 -17.13 14.42 -16.49
CA GLY A 363 -17.85 15.69 -16.31
C GLY A 363 -19.28 15.73 -16.86
N PHE A 364 -19.82 14.62 -17.39
CA PHE A 364 -21.18 14.59 -17.95
C PHE A 364 -22.26 14.49 -16.85
N THR A 365 -23.32 15.28 -16.99
CA THR A 365 -24.47 15.31 -16.06
C THR A 365 -25.54 14.27 -16.38
N ASN A 366 -25.39 13.52 -17.48
CA ASN A 366 -26.32 12.49 -17.94
C ASN A 366 -25.60 11.41 -18.77
N THR A 367 -26.18 10.22 -18.86
CA THR A 367 -25.59 9.10 -19.63
C THR A 367 -25.84 9.16 -21.14
N THR A 368 -26.72 10.05 -21.63
CA THR A 368 -26.88 10.31 -23.09
C THR A 368 -25.62 10.96 -23.66
N ASP A 369 -25.01 11.89 -22.92
CA ASP A 369 -23.80 12.59 -23.36
C ASP A 369 -22.56 11.68 -23.40
N LEU A 370 -22.41 10.78 -22.41
CA LEU A 370 -21.46 9.68 -22.47
C LEU A 370 -21.67 8.80 -23.72
N ARG A 371 -22.91 8.41 -24.02
CA ARG A 371 -23.22 7.58 -25.21
C ARG A 371 -22.86 8.31 -26.51
N LYS A 372 -23.19 9.60 -26.61
CA LYS A 372 -22.84 10.44 -27.76
C LYS A 372 -21.33 10.55 -27.93
N PHE A 373 -20.60 10.91 -26.88
CA PHE A 373 -19.14 11.03 -26.93
C PHE A 373 -18.47 9.69 -27.29
N ALA A 374 -18.95 8.57 -26.75
CA ALA A 374 -18.44 7.23 -27.06
C ALA A 374 -18.57 6.82 -28.54
N ILE A 375 -19.44 7.46 -29.33
CA ILE A 375 -19.54 7.25 -30.79
C ILE A 375 -19.14 8.49 -31.61
N SER A 376 -18.36 9.41 -31.02
CA SER A 376 -17.69 10.51 -31.72
C SER A 376 -16.50 10.02 -32.55
N TRP A 377 -16.02 10.85 -33.48
CA TRP A 377 -14.86 10.50 -34.34
C TRP A 377 -13.63 10.09 -33.53
N VAL A 378 -13.35 10.72 -32.39
CA VAL A 378 -12.17 10.45 -31.56
C VAL A 378 -12.20 9.02 -31.00
N CYS A 379 -13.34 8.62 -30.43
CA CYS A 379 -13.53 7.29 -29.84
C CYS A 379 -13.49 6.19 -30.91
N LEU A 380 -14.11 6.42 -32.07
CA LEU A 380 -14.20 5.43 -33.15
C LEU A 380 -12.86 5.24 -33.89
N ALA A 381 -12.08 6.31 -34.08
CA ALA A 381 -10.74 6.26 -34.66
C ALA A 381 -9.74 5.52 -33.75
N ALA A 382 -9.82 5.73 -32.43
CA ALA A 382 -8.98 5.06 -31.45
C ALA A 382 -9.35 3.58 -31.25
N GLU A 383 -10.66 3.27 -31.20
CA GLU A 383 -11.19 1.91 -31.04
C GLU A 383 -10.62 0.91 -32.06
N LYS A 384 -10.43 1.38 -33.30
CA LYS A 384 -9.82 0.69 -34.45
C LYS A 384 -8.54 -0.08 -34.10
N TYR A 385 -7.70 0.49 -33.23
CA TYR A 385 -6.42 -0.10 -32.80
C TYR A 385 -6.45 -0.61 -31.35
N PHE A 386 -7.39 -0.14 -30.53
CA PHE A 386 -7.50 -0.51 -29.12
C PHE A 386 -8.02 -1.93 -28.91
N ARG A 387 -9.11 -2.32 -29.60
CA ARG A 387 -9.93 -3.50 -29.24
C ARG A 387 -9.14 -4.80 -29.08
N GLU A 388 -8.44 -5.21 -30.14
CA GLU A 388 -7.71 -6.50 -30.15
C GLU A 388 -6.30 -6.39 -29.55
N SER A 389 -5.78 -5.17 -29.37
CA SER A 389 -4.49 -4.90 -28.73
C SER A 389 -4.58 -4.91 -27.20
N ALA A 390 -5.63 -4.31 -26.62
CA ALA A 390 -5.85 -4.26 -25.16
C ALA A 390 -6.47 -5.54 -24.57
N LYS A 391 -6.79 -6.53 -25.41
CA LYS A 391 -7.50 -7.76 -25.05
C LYS A 391 -6.72 -8.63 -24.07
N GLY A 392 -7.13 -8.60 -22.79
CA GLY A 392 -6.44 -9.31 -21.69
C GLY A 392 -5.27 -8.54 -21.08
N MET A 393 -5.02 -7.30 -21.52
CA MET A 393 -3.96 -6.44 -21.01
C MET A 393 -4.35 -5.77 -19.69
N ARG A 394 -3.41 -5.66 -18.75
CA ARG A 394 -3.57 -4.81 -17.56
C ARG A 394 -3.23 -3.35 -17.90
N LYS A 395 -3.95 -2.41 -17.28
CA LYS A 395 -3.85 -0.95 -17.50
C LYS A 395 -2.46 -0.38 -17.20
N ASP A 396 -1.76 -0.88 -16.18
CA ASP A 396 -0.42 -0.42 -15.80
C ASP A 396 0.64 -0.60 -16.91
N VAL A 397 0.48 -1.60 -17.76
CA VAL A 397 1.48 -1.96 -18.78
C VAL A 397 1.65 -0.88 -19.87
N PRO A 398 0.58 -0.34 -20.51
CA PRO A 398 0.69 0.84 -21.36
C PRO A 398 0.90 2.14 -20.56
N PHE A 399 0.48 2.23 -19.30
CA PHE A 399 0.64 3.45 -18.49
C PHE A 399 2.10 3.71 -18.12
N MET A 400 2.89 2.66 -17.85
CA MET A 400 4.35 2.73 -17.71
C MET A 400 5.07 3.17 -19.00
N LEU A 401 4.46 2.97 -20.18
CA LEU A 401 4.97 3.54 -21.42
C LEU A 401 4.57 5.01 -21.55
N LEU A 402 3.35 5.38 -21.15
CA LEU A 402 2.83 6.75 -21.21
C LEU A 402 3.50 7.70 -20.21
N SER A 403 3.92 7.22 -19.04
CA SER A 403 4.64 8.00 -18.03
C SER A 403 6.10 8.32 -18.42
N ASN A 404 6.54 7.96 -19.62
CA ASN A 404 7.87 8.28 -20.12
C ASN A 404 7.79 9.31 -21.26
N PRO A 405 8.29 10.56 -21.07
CA PRO A 405 8.25 11.60 -22.09
C PRO A 405 8.94 11.22 -23.42
N VAL A 406 9.97 10.38 -23.40
CA VAL A 406 10.64 9.89 -24.62
C VAL A 406 9.68 9.06 -25.46
N ASN A 407 8.88 8.20 -24.82
CA ASN A 407 7.85 7.43 -25.49
C ASN A 407 6.72 8.33 -26.01
N LYS A 408 6.31 9.36 -25.25
CA LYS A 408 5.35 10.38 -25.74
C LYS A 408 5.86 11.07 -27.02
N SER A 409 7.13 11.46 -27.05
CA SER A 409 7.76 12.04 -28.24
C SER A 409 7.77 11.06 -29.42
N GLN A 410 8.03 9.77 -29.18
CA GLN A 410 7.91 8.73 -30.20
C GLN A 410 6.46 8.57 -30.67
N PHE A 411 5.47 8.60 -29.78
CA PHE A 411 4.05 8.48 -30.13
C PHE A 411 3.57 9.63 -31.02
N ALA A 412 3.99 10.86 -30.70
CA ALA A 412 3.70 12.05 -31.52
C ALA A 412 4.31 11.99 -32.93
N GLY A 413 5.42 11.26 -33.10
CA GLY A 413 6.07 11.03 -34.41
C GLY A 413 5.38 9.99 -35.31
N VAL A 414 4.43 9.21 -34.79
CA VAL A 414 3.76 8.15 -35.55
C VAL A 414 2.53 8.70 -36.27
N THR A 415 2.68 8.90 -37.59
CA THR A 415 1.64 9.38 -38.52
C THR A 415 1.04 8.27 -39.39
N THR A 416 1.58 7.05 -39.32
CA THR A 416 1.05 5.84 -39.99
C THR A 416 0.24 4.99 -39.00
N ALA A 417 -0.41 3.92 -39.49
CA ALA A 417 -1.07 2.95 -38.61
C ALA A 417 -0.04 2.32 -37.65
N PRO A 418 -0.32 2.23 -36.33
CA PRO A 418 0.66 1.83 -35.31
C PRO A 418 1.19 0.40 -35.51
N GLU A 419 0.39 -0.47 -36.13
CA GLU A 419 0.77 -1.84 -36.51
C GLU A 419 1.93 -1.88 -37.53
N THR A 420 2.19 -0.78 -38.25
CA THR A 420 3.36 -0.65 -39.14
C THR A 420 4.65 -0.29 -38.40
N VAL A 421 4.53 0.26 -37.18
CA VAL A 421 5.64 0.69 -36.32
C VAL A 421 5.97 -0.38 -35.28
N TRP A 422 4.95 -1.05 -34.75
CA TRP A 422 5.03 -2.15 -33.78
C TRP A 422 4.39 -3.43 -34.35
N PRO A 423 4.94 -4.00 -35.46
CA PRO A 423 4.34 -5.14 -36.14
C PRO A 423 4.43 -6.42 -35.31
N TYR A 424 3.32 -7.16 -35.27
CA TYR A 424 3.24 -8.54 -34.80
C TYR A 424 2.40 -9.38 -35.77
N LYS A 425 2.56 -10.70 -35.73
CA LYS A 425 1.72 -11.66 -36.45
C LYS A 425 1.00 -12.56 -35.46
N GLU A 426 -0.18 -13.08 -35.81
CA GLU A 426 -0.88 -14.05 -34.96
C GLU A 426 -0.06 -15.35 -34.72
N THR A 427 0.85 -15.67 -35.63
CA THR A 427 1.81 -16.80 -35.51
C THR A 427 2.97 -16.55 -34.55
N ASP A 428 3.21 -15.31 -34.11
CA ASP A 428 4.31 -14.99 -33.20
C ASP A 428 3.98 -15.49 -31.78
N GLU A 429 5.00 -15.66 -30.93
CA GLU A 429 4.79 -16.09 -29.53
C GLU A 429 4.01 -15.03 -28.73
N ASP A 430 3.19 -15.47 -27.78
CA ASP A 430 2.32 -14.59 -27.00
C ASP A 430 3.11 -13.51 -26.23
N ALA A 431 4.33 -13.81 -25.77
CA ALA A 431 5.22 -12.82 -25.17
C ALA A 431 5.59 -11.69 -26.16
N GLN A 432 5.96 -12.03 -27.41
CA GLN A 432 6.29 -11.07 -28.45
C GLN A 432 5.07 -10.23 -28.86
N LYS A 433 3.91 -10.87 -29.06
CA LYS A 433 2.65 -10.17 -29.38
C LYS A 433 2.26 -9.21 -28.27
N ASN A 434 2.35 -9.61 -27.00
CA ASN A 434 2.06 -8.76 -25.86
C ASN A 434 3.03 -7.57 -25.74
N VAL A 435 4.32 -7.76 -26.07
CA VAL A 435 5.31 -6.68 -26.09
C VAL A 435 4.99 -5.61 -27.14
N GLN A 436 4.51 -5.99 -28.34
CA GLN A 436 4.13 -5.01 -29.36
C GLN A 436 2.77 -4.37 -29.06
N LYS A 437 1.77 -5.18 -28.66
CA LYS A 437 0.42 -4.70 -28.34
C LYS A 437 0.41 -3.59 -27.28
N ARG A 438 1.26 -3.64 -26.25
CA ARG A 438 1.31 -2.56 -25.24
C ARG A 438 1.75 -1.20 -25.82
N TRP A 439 2.63 -1.18 -26.83
CA TRP A 439 3.00 0.07 -27.50
C TRP A 439 1.87 0.60 -28.38
N ILE A 440 1.17 -0.28 -29.11
CA ILE A 440 -0.03 0.09 -29.89
C ILE A 440 -1.12 0.69 -28.99
N VAL A 441 -1.36 0.09 -27.82
CA VAL A 441 -2.36 0.60 -26.86
C VAL A 441 -1.92 1.91 -26.22
N ALA A 442 -0.65 2.04 -25.81
CA ALA A 442 -0.12 3.29 -25.28
C ALA A 442 -0.21 4.43 -26.32
N TRP A 443 0.22 4.18 -27.57
CA TRP A 443 0.05 5.13 -28.67
C TRP A 443 -1.42 5.50 -28.89
N CYS A 444 -2.33 4.52 -28.87
CA CYS A 444 -3.76 4.76 -29.07
C CYS A 444 -4.34 5.69 -28.00
N LEU A 445 -4.01 5.48 -26.72
CA LEU A 445 -4.43 6.37 -25.62
C LEU A 445 -3.84 7.79 -25.77
N PHE A 446 -2.55 7.89 -26.09
CA PHE A 446 -1.88 9.17 -26.35
C PHE A 446 -2.53 9.94 -27.50
N LYS A 447 -2.79 9.24 -28.62
CA LYS A 447 -3.40 9.81 -29.81
C LYS A 447 -4.85 10.22 -29.56
N MET A 448 -5.62 9.40 -28.84
CA MET A 448 -7.00 9.70 -28.45
C MET A 448 -7.08 10.98 -27.59
N ALA A 449 -6.18 11.17 -26.62
CA ALA A 449 -6.14 12.39 -25.81
C ALA A 449 -5.91 13.63 -26.67
N SER A 450 -4.86 13.63 -27.51
CA SER A 450 -4.57 14.72 -28.45
C SER A 450 -5.70 14.97 -29.46
N ASP A 451 -6.43 13.92 -29.87
CA ASP A 451 -7.61 14.05 -30.72
C ASP A 451 -8.83 14.62 -29.97
N VAL A 452 -8.93 14.47 -28.65
CA VAL A 452 -9.94 15.17 -27.84
C VAL A 452 -9.63 16.67 -27.72
N ASP A 453 -8.36 17.07 -27.64
CA ASP A 453 -7.99 18.50 -27.66
C ASP A 453 -8.45 19.15 -28.97
N VAL A 454 -8.09 18.52 -30.10
CA VAL A 454 -8.54 18.92 -31.45
C VAL A 454 -10.07 18.88 -31.58
N TYR A 455 -10.75 17.91 -30.95
CA TYR A 455 -12.21 17.87 -30.91
C TYR A 455 -12.80 19.06 -30.13
N ASN A 456 -12.20 19.45 -29.01
CA ASN A 456 -12.67 20.55 -28.17
C ASN A 456 -12.44 21.94 -28.79
N GLU A 457 -11.43 22.09 -29.65
CA GLU A 457 -11.18 23.30 -30.43
C GLU A 457 -12.05 23.41 -31.71
N ASN A 458 -12.53 22.28 -32.24
CA ASN A 458 -13.28 22.23 -33.50
C ASN A 458 -14.71 22.77 -33.38
N THR A 459 -15.24 23.27 -34.50
CA THR A 459 -16.67 23.61 -34.59
C THR A 459 -17.54 22.35 -34.52
N LEU A 460 -18.78 22.49 -34.06
CA LEU A 460 -19.75 21.40 -34.03
C LEU A 460 -19.95 20.77 -35.42
N GLU A 461 -20.01 21.59 -36.48
CA GLU A 461 -20.18 21.13 -37.86
C GLU A 461 -19.01 20.25 -38.33
N GLU A 462 -17.76 20.61 -37.99
CA GLU A 462 -16.57 19.83 -38.34
C GLU A 462 -16.51 18.52 -37.53
N ASN A 463 -16.80 18.57 -36.23
CA ASN A 463 -16.89 17.37 -35.39
C ASN A 463 -17.99 16.41 -35.86
N GLU A 464 -19.16 16.92 -36.28
CA GLU A 464 -20.20 16.09 -36.89
C GLU A 464 -19.78 15.53 -38.26
N ARG A 465 -19.10 16.31 -39.09
CA ARG A 465 -18.60 15.86 -40.41
C ARG A 465 -17.58 14.73 -40.26
N ARG A 466 -16.61 14.88 -39.35
CA ARG A 466 -15.62 13.82 -39.04
C ARG A 466 -16.29 12.60 -38.41
N THR A 467 -17.26 12.80 -37.54
CA THR A 467 -17.97 11.69 -36.88
C THR A 467 -18.79 10.87 -37.88
N LYS A 468 -19.46 11.50 -38.85
CA LYS A 468 -20.18 10.79 -39.92
C LYS A 468 -19.25 9.92 -40.79
N LEU A 469 -17.98 10.30 -40.95
CA LEU A 469 -16.96 9.50 -41.66
C LEU A 469 -16.50 8.29 -40.82
N GLU A 470 -16.07 8.51 -39.58
CA GLU A 470 -15.61 7.42 -38.69
C GLU A 470 -16.74 6.43 -38.34
N GLN A 471 -18.00 6.90 -38.31
CA GLN A 471 -19.17 6.02 -38.14
C GLN A 471 -19.40 5.10 -39.35
N ALA A 472 -19.10 5.57 -40.58
CA ALA A 472 -19.13 4.74 -41.76
C ALA A 472 -17.99 3.71 -41.77
N GLU A 473 -16.75 4.12 -41.46
CA GLU A 473 -15.62 3.18 -41.34
C GLU A 473 -15.84 2.15 -40.22
N PHE A 474 -16.37 2.56 -39.06
CA PHE A 474 -16.70 1.65 -37.97
C PHE A 474 -17.76 0.63 -38.38
N LEU A 475 -18.81 1.06 -39.08
CA LEU A 475 -19.85 0.15 -39.57
C LEU A 475 -19.30 -0.83 -40.61
N GLU A 476 -18.43 -0.38 -41.52
CA GLU A 476 -17.74 -1.28 -42.47
C GLU A 476 -16.89 -2.32 -41.73
N ARG A 477 -16.01 -1.88 -40.81
CA ARG A 477 -15.16 -2.76 -39.99
C ARG A 477 -15.96 -3.82 -39.22
N HIS A 478 -17.12 -3.44 -38.68
CA HIS A 478 -17.95 -4.34 -37.84
C HIS A 478 -19.17 -4.95 -38.57
N THR A 479 -19.32 -4.80 -39.89
CA THR A 479 -20.51 -5.28 -40.64
C THR A 479 -20.82 -6.76 -40.37
N SER A 480 -19.81 -7.63 -40.43
CA SER A 480 -19.95 -9.07 -40.14
C SER A 480 -20.37 -9.35 -38.70
N GLU A 481 -19.96 -8.53 -37.75
CA GLU A 481 -20.31 -8.65 -36.34
C GLU A 481 -21.74 -8.13 -36.07
N PHE A 482 -22.13 -7.01 -36.67
CA PHE A 482 -23.49 -6.47 -36.59
C PHE A 482 -24.51 -7.45 -37.19
N ALA A 483 -24.19 -8.08 -38.32
CA ALA A 483 -25.00 -9.14 -38.91
C ALA A 483 -25.08 -10.37 -37.98
N ARG A 484 -23.94 -10.87 -37.49
CA ARG A 484 -23.86 -12.06 -36.60
C ARG A 484 -24.61 -11.86 -35.29
N LEU A 485 -24.53 -10.67 -34.70
CA LEU A 485 -25.14 -10.35 -33.41
C LEU A 485 -26.55 -9.79 -33.55
N ASP A 486 -27.06 -9.52 -34.75
CA ASP A 486 -28.28 -8.74 -34.99
C ASP A 486 -28.21 -7.41 -34.21
N LEU A 487 -27.36 -6.49 -34.69
CA LEU A 487 -27.18 -5.15 -34.14
C LEU A 487 -27.46 -4.07 -35.19
N THR A 488 -27.83 -2.89 -34.70
CA THR A 488 -28.15 -1.70 -35.48
C THR A 488 -27.28 -0.53 -35.03
N PHE A 489 -26.74 0.24 -35.97
CA PHE A 489 -26.05 1.51 -35.69
C PHE A 489 -27.08 2.66 -35.69
N PRO A 490 -26.93 3.73 -34.88
CA PRO A 490 -27.85 4.86 -34.91
C PRO A 490 -27.71 5.61 -36.25
N SER A 491 -28.79 5.70 -37.03
CA SER A 491 -28.75 6.33 -38.36
C SER A 491 -28.53 7.84 -38.32
N GLU A 492 -29.00 8.50 -37.25
CA GLU A 492 -28.88 9.94 -37.06
C GLU A 492 -28.51 10.22 -35.60
N THR A 493 -27.32 10.77 -35.35
CA THR A 493 -26.92 11.32 -34.05
C THR A 493 -26.43 12.75 -34.27
N VAL A 494 -26.97 13.69 -33.49
CA VAL A 494 -26.78 15.14 -33.66
C VAL A 494 -26.40 15.76 -32.32
N GLY A 495 -25.45 16.71 -32.35
CA GLY A 495 -24.90 17.37 -31.16
C GLY A 495 -24.07 16.40 -30.31
N PHE A 496 -22.76 16.40 -30.50
CA PHE A 496 -21.83 15.57 -29.72
C PHE A 496 -21.14 16.46 -28.66
N PRO A 497 -21.18 16.10 -27.37
CA PRO A 497 -20.65 16.95 -26.30
C PRO A 497 -19.13 16.80 -26.16
N SER A 498 -18.46 17.83 -25.64
CA SER A 498 -17.06 17.76 -25.20
C SER A 498 -16.95 17.01 -23.87
N PRO A 499 -16.11 15.98 -23.77
CA PRO A 499 -15.74 15.40 -22.48
C PRO A 499 -14.84 16.37 -21.71
N ASN A 500 -14.73 16.19 -20.41
CA ASN A 500 -13.57 16.66 -19.67
C ASN A 500 -12.67 15.46 -19.34
N LEU A 501 -11.55 15.34 -20.04
CA LEU A 501 -10.53 14.32 -19.75
C LEU A 501 -9.54 14.76 -18.67
N GLY A 502 -9.59 16.01 -18.21
CA GLY A 502 -8.61 16.58 -17.30
C GLY A 502 -7.22 16.78 -17.94
N PRO A 503 -6.16 16.96 -17.12
CA PRO A 503 -6.22 17.09 -15.67
C PRO A 503 -7.14 18.26 -15.26
N LEU A 504 -8.11 18.03 -14.39
CA LEU A 504 -9.03 19.10 -13.98
C LEU A 504 -8.25 20.21 -13.29
N LYS A 505 -8.42 21.44 -13.80
CA LYS A 505 -7.74 22.61 -13.23
C LYS A 505 -8.10 22.76 -11.75
N ASP A 506 -7.10 23.07 -10.94
CA ASP A 506 -7.21 23.28 -9.50
C ASP A 506 -7.61 22.00 -8.72
N THR A 507 -7.32 20.81 -9.28
CA THR A 507 -7.48 19.49 -8.63
C THR A 507 -6.16 18.69 -8.60
N PRO A 508 -6.00 17.67 -7.74
CA PRO A 508 -4.82 16.79 -7.71
C PRO A 508 -4.93 15.66 -8.75
N GLU A 509 -5.16 16.00 -10.01
CA GLU A 509 -5.15 15.04 -11.12
C GLU A 509 -3.80 15.02 -11.83
N ASN A 510 -3.13 13.86 -11.83
CA ASN A 510 -1.96 13.64 -12.67
C ASN A 510 -2.32 13.55 -14.17
N GLU A 511 -1.31 13.77 -15.00
CA GLU A 511 -1.39 13.64 -16.47
C GLU A 511 -1.82 12.25 -16.98
N LEU A 512 -1.73 11.19 -16.18
CA LEU A 512 -2.18 9.85 -16.58
C LEU A 512 -3.69 9.64 -16.39
N GLU A 513 -4.38 10.51 -15.64
CA GLU A 513 -5.85 10.48 -15.52
C GLU A 513 -6.55 10.81 -16.84
N VAL A 514 -5.89 11.56 -17.73
CA VAL A 514 -6.34 11.76 -19.13
C VAL A 514 -6.41 10.42 -19.85
N PHE A 515 -5.33 9.64 -19.78
CA PHE A 515 -5.27 8.31 -20.39
C PHE A 515 -6.16 7.29 -19.66
N ASN A 516 -6.42 7.48 -18.36
CA ASN A 516 -7.38 6.70 -17.58
C ASN A 516 -8.80 6.84 -18.15
N ARG A 517 -9.24 8.08 -18.35
CA ARG A 517 -10.55 8.38 -18.98
C ARG A 517 -10.63 7.88 -20.42
N CYS A 518 -9.58 8.03 -21.23
CA CYS A 518 -9.50 7.42 -22.55
C CYS A 518 -9.68 5.88 -22.49
N TRP A 519 -8.93 5.21 -21.62
CA TRP A 519 -8.96 3.75 -21.45
C TRP A 519 -10.35 3.24 -21.02
N GLU A 520 -11.02 3.90 -20.07
CA GLU A 520 -12.34 3.48 -19.61
C GLU A 520 -13.47 3.82 -20.61
N VAL A 521 -13.35 4.89 -21.40
CA VAL A 521 -14.26 5.17 -22.53
C VAL A 521 -14.09 4.15 -23.66
N LEU A 522 -12.85 3.79 -24.01
CA LEU A 522 -12.59 2.76 -25.01
C LEU A 522 -13.04 1.37 -24.53
N ARG A 523 -12.92 1.06 -23.23
CA ARG A 523 -13.57 -0.12 -22.63
C ARG A 523 -15.10 -0.02 -22.74
N TYR A 524 -15.73 1.11 -22.43
CA TYR A 524 -17.18 1.29 -22.54
C TYR A 524 -17.71 1.06 -23.96
N LEU A 525 -17.02 1.58 -24.99
CA LEU A 525 -17.33 1.32 -26.39
C LEU A 525 -17.05 -0.14 -26.79
N ALA A 526 -15.92 -0.71 -26.38
CA ALA A 526 -15.55 -2.09 -26.71
C ALA A 526 -16.50 -3.14 -26.11
N PHE A 527 -16.83 -3.00 -24.82
CA PHE A 527 -17.88 -3.75 -24.11
C PHE A 527 -19.30 -3.34 -24.52
N GLY A 528 -19.44 -2.27 -25.31
CA GLY A 528 -20.69 -1.87 -25.94
C GLY A 528 -21.23 -2.95 -26.87
N LEU A 529 -20.39 -3.58 -27.71
CA LEU A 529 -20.82 -4.56 -28.73
C LEU A 529 -21.39 -5.89 -28.20
N PHE A 530 -21.43 -6.11 -26.87
CA PHE A 530 -22.22 -7.22 -26.32
C PHE A 530 -23.71 -6.97 -26.58
N LYS A 531 -24.39 -7.95 -27.20
CA LYS A 531 -25.71 -7.77 -27.84
C LYS A 531 -26.75 -6.99 -27.02
N SER A 532 -26.89 -7.32 -25.74
CA SER A 532 -27.82 -6.66 -24.82
C SER A 532 -27.47 -5.20 -24.54
N ASN A 533 -26.17 -4.90 -24.39
CA ASN A 533 -25.66 -3.57 -24.07
C ASN A 533 -25.77 -2.65 -25.28
N TRP A 534 -25.39 -3.15 -26.48
CA TRP A 534 -25.46 -2.35 -27.70
C TRP A 534 -26.90 -1.91 -28.00
N LYS A 535 -27.86 -2.84 -28.02
CA LYS A 535 -29.27 -2.50 -28.29
C LYS A 535 -29.83 -1.50 -27.28
N LYS A 536 -29.39 -1.54 -26.02
CA LYS A 536 -29.83 -0.63 -24.95
C LYS A 536 -29.19 0.78 -25.02
N ARG A 537 -27.92 0.88 -25.41
CA ARG A 537 -27.14 2.14 -25.37
C ARG A 537 -27.02 2.83 -26.73
N PHE A 538 -26.85 2.05 -27.80
CA PHE A 538 -26.46 2.54 -29.13
C PHE A 538 -27.39 2.08 -30.25
N GLY A 539 -28.26 1.09 -30.02
CA GLY A 539 -29.07 0.44 -31.07
C GLY A 539 -30.00 1.34 -31.88
N SER A 540 -30.22 2.59 -31.46
CA SER A 540 -30.95 3.63 -32.20
C SER A 540 -30.69 5.02 -31.58
N THR A 541 -31.07 6.08 -32.27
CA THR A 541 -31.13 7.46 -31.74
C THR A 541 -31.97 7.55 -30.45
N ASN A 542 -33.02 6.73 -30.34
CA ASN A 542 -33.84 6.62 -29.13
C ASN A 542 -33.09 5.92 -27.99
N ALA A 543 -32.27 4.91 -28.27
CA ALA A 543 -31.44 4.23 -27.26
C ALA A 543 -30.37 5.16 -26.68
N ILE A 544 -29.77 6.01 -27.54
CA ILE A 544 -28.84 7.05 -27.10
C ILE A 544 -29.56 8.08 -26.24
N SER A 545 -30.69 8.61 -26.73
CA SER A 545 -31.47 9.65 -26.05
C SER A 545 -32.12 9.19 -24.74
N ASN A 546 -32.38 7.89 -24.57
CA ASN A 546 -32.91 7.28 -23.35
C ASN A 546 -31.81 7.07 -22.27
N GLY A 547 -31.06 8.13 -22.00
CA GLY A 547 -30.13 8.22 -20.87
C GLY A 547 -30.83 8.62 -19.57
N THR A 548 -30.04 8.61 -18.50
CA THR A 548 -30.43 8.95 -17.13
C THR A 548 -29.56 10.10 -16.62
N THR A 549 -30.14 10.97 -15.79
CA THR A 549 -29.38 12.00 -15.07
C THR A 549 -28.40 11.36 -14.09
N VAL A 550 -27.18 11.87 -14.06
CA VAL A 550 -26.13 11.45 -13.14
C VAL A 550 -26.37 12.12 -11.77
N ASN A 551 -26.45 11.32 -10.71
CA ASN A 551 -26.53 11.83 -9.35
C ASN A 551 -25.16 12.37 -8.89
N GLN A 552 -25.12 13.42 -8.06
CA GLN A 552 -23.89 13.90 -7.42
C GLN A 552 -23.14 12.78 -6.70
N SER A 553 -23.85 11.82 -6.09
CA SER A 553 -23.25 10.63 -5.44
C SER A 553 -22.38 9.76 -6.36
N ASN A 554 -22.49 9.92 -7.68
CA ASN A 554 -21.75 9.12 -8.67
C ASN A 554 -20.46 9.82 -9.15
N PHE A 555 -20.31 11.11 -8.87
CA PHE A 555 -19.06 11.83 -9.11
C PHE A 555 -18.01 11.40 -8.07
N PRO A 556 -16.72 11.34 -8.44
CA PRO A 556 -15.63 11.28 -7.46
C PRO A 556 -15.81 12.35 -6.38
N THR A 557 -15.49 12.07 -5.11
CA THR A 557 -15.79 12.97 -3.98
C THR A 557 -15.20 14.38 -4.13
N TRP A 558 -14.10 14.52 -4.85
CA TRP A 558 -13.43 15.77 -5.18
C TRP A 558 -13.96 16.47 -6.46
N MET A 559 -14.83 15.82 -7.24
CA MET A 559 -15.64 16.44 -8.30
C MET A 559 -17.06 16.85 -7.83
N GLN A 560 -17.48 16.45 -6.63
CA GLN A 560 -18.85 16.70 -6.15
C GLN A 560 -19.07 18.19 -5.85
N THR A 561 -20.17 18.74 -6.35
CA THR A 561 -20.55 20.13 -6.03
C THR A 561 -21.17 20.20 -4.62
N PRO A 562 -20.72 21.11 -3.74
CA PRO A 562 -21.28 21.22 -2.38
C PRO A 562 -22.77 21.58 -2.40
N ASP A 563 -23.62 20.63 -2.00
CA ASP A 563 -25.07 20.81 -1.98
C ASP A 563 -25.48 21.84 -0.91
N LYS A 564 -26.17 22.90 -1.34
CA LYS A 564 -26.59 24.03 -0.49
C LYS A 564 -27.73 23.69 0.47
N THR A 565 -28.26 22.47 0.43
CA THR A 565 -29.53 22.13 1.08
C THR A 565 -29.40 21.59 2.52
N VAL A 566 -28.17 21.41 3.04
CA VAL A 566 -27.91 20.85 4.40
C VAL A 566 -27.63 21.94 5.46
N GLN A 567 -28.47 22.97 5.54
CA GLN A 567 -28.45 23.98 6.63
C GLN A 567 -29.59 23.78 7.65
N SER A 568 -29.60 22.64 8.35
CA SER A 568 -30.51 22.42 9.50
C SER A 568 -30.08 21.31 10.49
N GLY A 569 -28.85 20.81 10.41
CA GLY A 569 -28.34 19.72 11.25
C GLY A 569 -27.01 20.04 11.93
N LEU A 570 -26.94 21.09 12.77
CA LEU A 570 -25.72 21.42 13.49
C LEU A 570 -25.42 20.39 14.60
N GLY A 571 -24.41 19.54 14.35
CA GLY A 571 -23.90 18.57 15.32
C GLY A 571 -22.66 17.84 14.82
N THR A 572 -21.48 18.34 15.21
CA THR A 572 -20.21 17.58 15.23
C THR A 572 -19.58 17.19 13.87
N ILE A 573 -19.31 18.16 13.00
CA ILE A 573 -18.10 18.15 12.15
C ILE A 573 -17.47 19.54 12.20
N GLY A 574 -16.23 19.64 12.69
CA GLY A 574 -15.52 20.91 12.84
C GLY A 574 -14.02 20.70 13.03
N ALA A 575 -13.30 20.60 11.91
CA ALA A 575 -11.83 20.56 11.87
C ALA A 575 -11.31 21.02 10.50
N ALA A 576 -11.76 20.36 9.42
CA ALA A 576 -11.28 20.58 8.06
C ALA A 576 -11.88 21.83 7.37
N LEU A 577 -11.48 23.04 7.80
CA LEU A 577 -11.44 24.29 7.00
C LEU A 577 -10.92 25.49 7.84
N GLN A 578 -9.59 25.56 8.04
CA GLN A 578 -8.93 26.74 8.65
C GLN A 578 -7.65 27.21 7.94
N THR A 579 -7.11 26.46 6.98
CA THR A 579 -5.88 26.78 6.24
C THR A 579 -5.97 28.08 5.43
N ASP A 580 -7.11 28.34 4.80
CA ASP A 580 -7.32 29.42 3.80
C ASP A 580 -7.36 30.84 4.40
N LYS A 581 -6.93 31.00 5.66
CA LYS A 581 -6.87 32.27 6.39
C LYS A 581 -5.51 32.54 7.04
N LEU A 582 -4.54 31.64 6.89
CA LEU A 582 -3.21 31.78 7.49
C LEU A 582 -2.26 32.58 6.56
N SER A 583 -1.44 33.45 7.15
CA SER A 583 -0.37 34.13 6.41
C SER A 583 0.69 33.12 5.93
N PRO A 584 1.39 33.36 4.81
CA PRO A 584 2.41 32.45 4.30
C PRO A 584 3.50 32.17 5.33
N VAL A 585 3.84 30.88 5.53
CA VAL A 585 4.83 30.47 6.53
C VAL A 585 6.24 30.57 5.94
N LYS A 586 7.12 31.29 6.62
CA LYS A 586 8.53 31.43 6.21
C LYS A 586 9.34 30.27 6.77
N VAL A 587 9.86 29.43 5.88
CA VAL A 587 10.70 28.27 6.22
C VAL A 587 12.12 28.50 5.70
N MET A 588 13.10 28.40 6.59
CA MET A 588 14.52 28.37 6.22
C MET A 588 14.89 26.96 5.79
N LEU A 589 15.73 26.80 4.76
CA LEU A 589 16.35 25.54 4.40
C LEU A 589 17.86 25.65 4.66
N ARG A 590 18.42 24.63 5.32
CA ARG A 590 19.86 24.50 5.59
C ARG A 590 20.38 23.17 5.06
N TRP A 591 21.15 23.21 3.97
CA TRP A 591 21.89 22.06 3.46
C TRP A 591 23.19 21.87 4.25
N ILE A 592 23.26 20.76 4.97
CA ILE A 592 24.37 20.35 5.83
C ILE A 592 25.36 19.49 5.04
N ARG A 593 26.65 19.81 5.21
CA ARG A 593 27.78 18.98 4.82
C ARG A 593 28.55 18.63 6.08
N ASP A 594 28.64 17.34 6.41
CA ASP A 594 29.35 16.87 7.59
C ASP A 594 30.55 16.04 7.17
N ALA A 595 31.75 16.60 7.36
CA ALA A 595 33.03 15.98 7.00
C ALA A 595 33.34 14.66 7.74
N ARG A 596 32.43 14.19 8.61
CA ARG A 596 32.50 12.92 9.35
C ARG A 596 31.58 11.84 8.78
N ASP A 597 30.74 12.15 7.80
CA ASP A 597 29.94 11.14 7.11
C ASP A 597 30.85 10.23 6.24
N PRO A 598 30.73 8.89 6.31
CA PRO A 598 31.55 7.98 5.51
C PRO A 598 31.50 8.20 3.99
N ARG A 599 30.37 8.70 3.47
CA ARG A 599 30.15 9.03 2.05
C ARG A 599 30.40 10.52 1.76
N ASN A 600 30.87 11.33 2.71
CA ASN A 600 31.17 12.75 2.46
C ASN A 600 32.21 12.94 1.34
N GLU A 601 33.19 12.04 1.21
CA GLU A 601 34.18 12.09 0.13
C GLU A 601 33.54 11.85 -1.25
N GLU A 602 32.56 10.94 -1.33
CA GLU A 602 31.72 10.73 -2.53
C GLU A 602 30.83 11.95 -2.81
N THR A 603 30.19 12.54 -1.78
CA THR A 603 29.33 13.74 -1.92
C THR A 603 30.12 14.93 -2.44
N GLU A 604 31.29 15.20 -1.85
CA GLU A 604 32.18 16.26 -2.30
C GLU A 604 32.84 15.94 -3.66
N GLN A 605 32.94 14.67 -4.06
CA GLN A 605 33.35 14.29 -5.43
C GLN A 605 32.24 14.59 -6.45
N ALA A 606 30.99 14.21 -6.17
CA ALA A 606 29.85 14.55 -7.03
C ALA A 606 29.69 16.07 -7.20
N ILE A 607 29.95 16.85 -6.14
CA ILE A 607 30.00 18.33 -6.19
C ILE A 607 31.13 18.81 -7.12
N ARG A 608 32.37 18.31 -6.97
CA ARG A 608 33.48 18.66 -7.88
C ARG A 608 33.18 18.30 -9.34
N ASP A 609 32.56 17.15 -9.58
CA ASP A 609 32.18 16.71 -10.93
C ASP A 609 30.98 17.51 -11.48
N ALA A 610 30.16 18.12 -10.62
CA ALA A 610 29.13 19.10 -11.00
C ALA A 610 29.74 20.47 -11.34
N GLU A 611 30.70 20.96 -10.55
CA GLU A 611 31.45 22.20 -10.83
C GLU A 611 32.23 22.09 -12.16
N LEU A 612 32.88 20.95 -12.42
CA LEU A 612 33.56 20.66 -13.70
C LEU A 612 32.60 20.62 -14.91
N ARG A 613 31.32 20.29 -14.68
CA ARG A 613 30.25 20.37 -15.70
C ARG A 613 29.62 21.76 -15.81
N GLY A 614 30.03 22.72 -14.98
CA GLY A 614 29.47 24.08 -14.94
C GLY A 614 28.10 24.19 -14.25
N ILE A 615 27.72 23.20 -13.44
CA ILE A 615 26.48 23.23 -12.65
C ILE A 615 26.67 24.16 -11.44
N PRO A 616 25.77 25.13 -11.19
CA PRO A 616 25.87 26.01 -10.03
C PRO A 616 25.53 25.26 -8.73
N ILE A 617 26.42 25.35 -7.74
CA ILE A 617 26.24 24.68 -6.44
C ILE A 617 25.36 25.56 -5.52
N PRO A 618 24.27 25.03 -4.94
CA PRO A 618 23.39 25.82 -4.06
C PRO A 618 24.08 26.16 -2.72
N THR A 619 23.71 27.31 -2.14
CA THR A 619 24.24 27.76 -0.84
C THR A 619 23.67 26.95 0.32
N THR A 620 24.46 26.80 1.39
CA THR A 620 24.09 26.14 2.64
C THR A 620 22.77 26.65 3.21
N ASP A 621 22.65 27.97 3.43
CA ASP A 621 21.44 28.59 3.98
C ASP A 621 20.64 29.30 2.90
N GLN A 622 19.34 28.98 2.84
CA GLN A 622 18.37 29.53 1.90
C GLN A 622 17.00 29.70 2.57
N VAL A 623 16.07 30.39 1.91
CA VAL A 623 14.65 30.47 2.32
C VAL A 623 13.84 29.86 1.20
N LEU A 624 12.86 28.99 1.52
CA LEU A 624 12.01 28.42 0.48
C LEU A 624 11.17 29.53 -0.18
N PRO A 625 11.11 29.59 -1.53
CA PRO A 625 10.32 30.59 -2.26
C PRO A 625 8.82 30.24 -2.32
N TRP A 626 8.43 29.07 -1.79
CA TRP A 626 7.05 28.56 -1.73
C TRP A 626 6.69 28.13 -0.30
N ASP A 627 5.41 28.21 0.04
CA ASP A 627 4.86 27.77 1.33
C ASP A 627 4.68 26.24 1.32
N PRO A 628 5.35 25.46 2.21
CA PRO A 628 5.29 24.00 2.14
C PRO A 628 3.92 23.38 2.41
N ARG A 629 3.01 24.11 3.08
CA ARG A 629 1.63 23.65 3.36
C ARG A 629 0.81 23.51 2.07
N LEU A 630 1.23 24.19 1.00
CA LEU A 630 0.63 24.17 -0.34
C LEU A 630 1.13 23.02 -1.23
N CYS A 631 1.98 22.12 -0.73
CA CYS A 631 2.21 20.84 -1.43
C CYS A 631 0.92 20.00 -1.44
N THR A 632 0.78 19.09 -2.40
CA THR A 632 -0.38 18.18 -2.52
C THR A 632 -0.09 16.74 -2.09
N SER A 633 1.17 16.32 -2.10
CA SER A 633 1.64 15.06 -1.49
C SER A 633 2.96 15.27 -0.72
N ALA A 634 3.31 14.33 0.16
CA ALA A 634 4.61 14.32 0.83
C ALA A 634 5.77 14.06 -0.15
N CYS A 635 5.52 13.27 -1.21
CA CYS A 635 6.46 13.07 -2.31
C CYS A 635 6.73 14.38 -3.04
N GLN A 636 5.68 15.16 -3.37
CA GLN A 636 5.81 16.47 -4.00
C GLN A 636 6.62 17.44 -3.13
N PHE A 637 6.45 17.40 -1.81
CA PHE A 637 7.23 18.21 -0.87
C PHE A 637 8.73 17.85 -0.91
N ARG A 638 9.08 16.56 -0.81
CA ARG A 638 10.47 16.09 -0.94
C ARG A 638 11.06 16.41 -2.32
N ASP A 639 10.29 16.21 -3.37
CA ASP A 639 10.75 16.45 -4.74
C ASP A 639 10.88 17.93 -5.10
N LYS A 640 10.02 18.81 -4.57
CA LYS A 640 10.23 20.27 -4.67
C LYS A 640 11.52 20.69 -3.97
N ILE A 641 11.92 20.03 -2.87
CA ILE A 641 13.22 20.26 -2.24
C ILE A 641 14.37 19.72 -3.09
N ARG A 642 14.25 18.50 -3.66
CA ARG A 642 15.25 17.95 -4.60
C ARG A 642 15.48 18.87 -5.81
N ARG A 643 14.40 19.44 -6.36
CA ARG A 643 14.42 20.37 -7.50
C ARG A 643 15.00 21.73 -7.09
N PHE A 644 14.64 22.25 -5.92
CA PHE A 644 15.20 23.50 -5.36
C PHE A 644 16.71 23.39 -5.04
N LEU A 645 17.21 22.20 -4.73
CA LEU A 645 18.63 21.92 -4.50
C LEU A 645 19.38 21.40 -5.75
N GLY A 646 18.73 21.28 -6.91
CA GLY A 646 19.38 20.77 -8.14
C GLY A 646 19.95 19.35 -8.00
N CYS A 647 19.37 18.53 -7.11
CA CYS A 647 19.95 17.26 -6.66
C CYS A 647 20.33 16.33 -7.83
N ARG A 648 19.47 16.22 -8.84
CA ARG A 648 19.70 15.35 -10.01
C ARG A 648 20.90 15.81 -10.84
N GLU A 649 21.04 17.12 -11.04
CA GLU A 649 22.12 17.74 -11.81
C GLU A 649 23.45 17.63 -11.06
N LEU A 650 23.41 17.70 -9.73
CA LEU A 650 24.57 17.48 -8.84
C LEU A 650 25.00 16.01 -8.74
N GLY A 651 24.12 15.04 -9.05
CA GLY A 651 24.38 13.62 -8.77
C GLY A 651 24.23 13.27 -7.29
N LEU A 652 23.32 13.96 -6.60
CA LEU A 652 23.00 13.79 -5.17
C LEU A 652 21.51 13.49 -4.98
N ASN A 653 21.11 12.92 -3.83
CA ASN A 653 19.72 12.71 -3.41
C ASN A 653 19.52 13.17 -1.96
N LEU A 654 18.26 13.34 -1.53
CA LEU A 654 17.90 13.54 -0.12
C LEU A 654 18.23 12.28 0.67
N GLN A 655 19.17 12.41 1.62
CA GLN A 655 19.50 11.38 2.60
C GLN A 655 18.69 11.57 3.89
N VAL A 656 18.59 12.82 4.36
CA VAL A 656 17.85 13.19 5.57
C VAL A 656 17.20 14.55 5.37
N LEU A 657 15.92 14.67 5.76
CA LEU A 657 15.16 15.91 5.74
C LEU A 657 14.42 16.05 7.08
N ARG A 658 14.79 17.02 7.92
CA ARG A 658 14.13 17.25 9.23
C ARG A 658 13.54 18.64 9.36
N LEU A 659 12.29 18.71 9.83
CA LEU A 659 11.59 19.94 10.14
C LEU A 659 11.79 20.28 11.62
N LYS A 660 12.53 21.36 11.88
CA LYS A 660 12.78 21.88 13.22
C LYS A 660 12.04 23.18 13.45
N PHE A 661 11.48 23.36 14.64
CA PHE A 661 10.80 24.58 15.06
C PHE A 661 10.78 24.67 16.58
N TYR A 662 10.27 25.77 17.11
CA TYR A 662 10.05 25.94 18.55
C TYR A 662 8.61 26.39 18.81
N ASN A 663 8.05 25.92 19.94
CA ASN A 663 6.65 26.06 20.31
C ASN A 663 6.52 26.93 21.58
N ILE A 664 5.92 28.13 21.48
CA ILE A 664 5.74 29.04 22.64
C ILE A 664 4.84 28.45 23.75
N ALA A 665 3.93 27.54 23.43
CA ALA A 665 2.96 27.02 24.41
C ALA A 665 3.57 25.92 25.29
N GLU A 666 4.64 25.28 24.82
CA GLU A 666 5.28 24.14 25.48
C GLU A 666 6.72 24.44 25.95
N ASP A 667 7.31 25.58 25.56
CA ASP A 667 8.71 25.98 25.85
C ASP A 667 9.73 24.93 25.36
N LEU A 668 9.45 24.34 24.19
CA LEU A 668 10.19 23.21 23.63
C LEU A 668 10.57 23.39 22.17
N TYR A 669 11.76 22.89 21.83
CA TYR A 669 12.24 22.71 20.46
C TYR A 669 11.82 21.33 19.95
N PHE A 670 11.28 21.32 18.73
CA PHE A 670 10.88 20.11 18.01
C PHE A 670 11.82 19.86 16.83
N ASP A 671 12.04 18.58 16.53
CA ASP A 671 12.92 18.08 15.47
C ASP A 671 12.26 16.83 14.86
N GLN A 672 11.41 17.04 13.85
CA GLN A 672 10.59 16.00 13.23
C GLN A 672 11.26 15.48 11.95
N ASP A 673 11.14 14.18 11.64
CA ASP A 673 11.67 13.64 10.38
C ASP A 673 10.72 13.88 9.20
N ALA A 674 10.93 15.00 8.52
CA ALA A 674 10.19 15.42 7.35
C ALA A 674 10.54 14.64 6.07
N SER A 675 11.42 13.64 6.14
CA SER A 675 11.56 12.60 5.11
C SER A 675 10.32 11.70 5.10
N TYR A 676 9.70 11.45 6.26
CA TYR A 676 8.58 10.49 6.40
C TYR A 676 7.33 11.06 7.11
N LEU A 677 7.28 12.37 7.36
CA LEU A 677 6.02 13.08 7.66
C LEU A 677 5.03 12.90 6.51
N SER A 678 3.78 12.64 6.86
CA SER A 678 2.65 12.93 5.98
C SER A 678 2.52 14.44 5.78
N LEU A 679 1.91 14.81 4.67
CA LEU A 679 1.68 16.21 4.33
C LEU A 679 0.80 16.92 5.37
N ASP A 680 -0.15 16.22 5.99
CA ASP A 680 -1.06 16.81 6.97
C ASP A 680 -0.39 17.00 8.34
N GLU A 681 0.46 16.06 8.81
CA GLU A 681 1.31 16.30 10.00
C GLU A 681 2.26 17.51 9.80
N LEU A 682 2.80 17.68 8.58
CA LEU A 682 3.62 18.83 8.21
C LEU A 682 2.80 20.14 8.15
N ARG A 683 1.59 20.09 7.59
CA ARG A 683 0.65 21.22 7.56
C ARG A 683 0.25 21.64 8.95
N ASP A 684 -0.15 20.72 9.82
CA ASP A 684 -0.55 21.02 11.20
C ASP A 684 0.61 21.63 11.98
N SER A 685 1.81 21.05 11.86
CA SER A 685 3.03 21.58 12.50
C SER A 685 3.36 23.01 12.03
N MET A 686 3.13 23.33 10.75
CA MET A 686 3.32 24.68 10.18
C MET A 686 2.08 25.61 10.25
N SER A 687 0.94 25.13 10.77
CA SER A 687 -0.31 25.90 10.88
C SER A 687 -0.69 26.21 12.33
N ASN A 688 -0.17 25.44 13.29
CA ASN A 688 -0.28 25.73 14.72
C ASN A 688 0.36 27.12 15.02
N PRO A 689 -0.41 28.11 15.52
CA PRO A 689 0.09 29.46 15.78
C PRO A 689 1.08 29.55 16.95
N ALA A 690 1.27 28.47 17.73
CA ALA A 690 2.32 28.40 18.74
C ALA A 690 3.71 28.06 18.14
N ASN A 691 3.77 27.52 16.91
CA ASN A 691 5.01 27.08 16.28
C ASN A 691 5.62 28.17 15.40
N TYR A 692 6.93 28.40 15.54
CA TYR A 692 7.66 29.37 14.72
C TYR A 692 9.17 29.02 14.61
N ASN A 693 9.90 29.84 13.86
CA ASN A 693 11.31 29.61 13.49
C ASN A 693 11.56 28.28 12.74
N PHE A 694 10.69 27.97 11.77
CA PHE A 694 10.77 26.76 10.96
C PHE A 694 12.07 26.67 10.15
N LEU A 695 12.79 25.57 10.34
CA LEU A 695 14.05 25.23 9.70
C LEU A 695 13.99 23.80 9.15
N LEU A 696 14.06 23.65 7.84
CA LEU A 696 14.32 22.37 7.17
C LEU A 696 15.83 22.13 7.15
N TRP A 697 16.27 21.18 7.97
CA TRP A 697 17.64 20.68 8.05
C TRP A 697 17.77 19.54 7.03
N VAL A 698 18.64 19.71 6.04
CA VAL A 698 18.74 18.81 4.88
C VAL A 698 20.14 18.25 4.77
N LYS A 699 20.27 16.95 4.56
CA LYS A 699 21.52 16.26 4.26
C LYS A 699 21.36 15.51 2.95
N LEU A 700 22.38 15.59 2.09
CA LEU A 700 22.38 14.96 0.78
C LEU A 700 23.45 13.86 0.71
N GLU A 701 23.17 12.82 -0.07
CA GLU A 701 24.08 11.72 -0.38
C GLU A 701 24.28 11.54 -1.88
N PRO A 702 25.32 10.84 -2.35
CA PRO A 702 25.53 10.55 -3.77
C PRO A 702 24.49 9.60 -4.35
N PHE A 703 24.10 9.89 -5.59
CA PHE A 703 23.09 9.19 -6.37
C PHE A 703 23.61 8.88 -7.78
N ASP A 704 23.53 7.63 -8.21
CA ASP A 704 23.99 7.24 -9.55
C ASP A 704 23.02 7.75 -10.63
N THR A 705 23.51 8.66 -11.48
CA THR A 705 22.78 9.23 -12.60
C THR A 705 22.94 8.43 -13.90
N GLN A 706 23.75 7.37 -13.90
CA GLN A 706 23.99 6.48 -15.04
C GLN A 706 23.21 5.16 -14.97
N ASP A 707 22.71 4.77 -13.79
CA ASP A 707 21.76 3.66 -13.68
C ASP A 707 20.38 4.06 -14.27
N PRO A 708 19.91 3.42 -15.35
CA PRO A 708 18.61 3.73 -15.95
C PRO A 708 17.40 3.29 -15.09
N LEU A 709 17.62 2.56 -13.99
CA LEU A 709 16.60 2.20 -13.00
C LEU A 709 16.57 3.17 -11.80
N ALA A 710 17.60 3.97 -11.59
CA ALA A 710 17.66 4.95 -10.52
C ALA A 710 16.75 6.14 -10.82
N ASN A 711 15.58 6.18 -10.18
CA ASN A 711 14.72 7.35 -10.14
C ASN A 711 14.93 8.11 -8.82
N ILE A 712 15.26 9.40 -8.92
CA ILE A 712 15.47 10.29 -7.77
C ILE A 712 14.15 10.90 -7.25
N PHE A 713 13.11 10.95 -8.08
CA PHE A 713 11.86 11.63 -7.77
C PHE A 713 10.81 10.62 -7.31
N GLU A 714 10.31 10.82 -6.09
CA GLU A 714 9.31 9.93 -5.48
C GLU A 714 7.90 10.22 -5.96
N ASP A 715 7.66 11.43 -6.47
CA ASP A 715 6.39 11.79 -7.08
C ASP A 715 6.35 11.23 -8.50
N THR A 716 5.39 10.34 -8.75
CA THR A 716 5.12 9.82 -10.11
C THR A 716 4.22 10.76 -10.92
N GLU A 717 3.72 11.83 -10.30
CA GLU A 717 3.23 13.01 -11.01
C GLU A 717 4.43 13.84 -11.49
N PHE A 718 4.48 14.18 -12.78
CA PHE A 718 5.48 15.12 -13.28
C PHE A 718 5.34 16.47 -12.57
N PRO A 719 6.44 17.19 -12.28
CA PRO A 719 6.36 18.50 -11.66
C PRO A 719 5.48 19.44 -12.47
N ALA A 720 4.41 19.94 -11.85
CA ALA A 720 3.89 21.25 -12.20
C ALA A 720 5.05 22.27 -12.12
N GLU A 721 5.16 23.11 -13.13
CA GLU A 721 6.32 24.02 -13.32
C GLU A 721 6.49 25.02 -12.15
N MET A 722 7.73 25.51 -11.98
CA MET A 722 8.07 26.54 -10.98
C MET A 722 7.89 27.96 -11.53
#